data_AF-A0ABD2X5T2-F1
#
_entry.id   AF-A0ABD2X5T2-F1
#
_cell.length_a   1.000
_cell.length_b   1.000
_cell.length_c   1.000
_cell.angle_alpha   90.00
_cell.angle_beta   90.00
_cell.angle_gamma   90.00
#
_symmetry.space_group_name_H-M   'P 1'
#
loop_
_entity.id
_entity.type
_entity.pdbx_description
1 polymer ?
#
loop_
_entity_poly.entity_id
_entity_poly.type
_entity_poly.pdbx_seq_one_letter_code
_entity_poly.pdbx_strand_id
1 'polypeptide(L)'
;MSEAKKRKMLEIEESREQKRSRFIEMFMEEEDWPDEDLVAFIVDEFDGNVEDINWILKTALTEDEPSLSSGQIVEVLVENNIELQVLNDLGQTAIHIAANNEDLTTMELLFKCAGNENLSDKEGFTYLHAACMSGCSEIVQKFIDHGANVNLTFEKNGRLESPLGLCIKYGSDEVLKLLLNNGADLKLLCDWSEDALKGLKSIRPLRYYYGRSCPLTIIANHHLNELLKHKKNSETIENRGDSEGFTYLHGACMAGNIEMVQKFIDQKVDLDLIWRLPNGKNKSLLTLAMEFNQMKILELLLKNGANPHMKLTGKNLLHIYFNEFYYDFELLELLIRYNCDVNAKDDDGRSPLFLCYKNCNEECISGKPQMWANNILNKLSEDHKHLEILLKNKADVNEVFDNGQSILHLFIRSNICTSTTINELWKTHPNVVGVKLVKTLLQYGADPNVKDDNGDSPLQLAVSSNNSDVVDVLLEHGADVQSVDISKLHWDFHWSIGWMNSLIKFFMILNFLIDKGFKLNESICLTVLKLLDNAAGFGNKISLHNKLYNTLLFGSLTQTRSLLNDVKSGSDNQLEEDDKQTLARLLSVQIKTVEKGNMFMTAEMKDYVQQFQKFFITSQKYIDLDDSKIQLEIEYLKKLMIKDGVSLLDICTYSPQKAYSLMKEFNFRTIIYSNDFDYKCKELSDTIKGYIVKCFINKIFVDIGLKY
;
A
#
# COMPACT_ATOMS: atom_id res chain seq x y z
N MET A 1 -2.82 71.04 -32.94
CA MET A 1 -4.28 70.87 -33.17
C MET A 1 -5.01 72.04 -32.54
N SER A 2 -6.02 72.61 -33.20
CA SER A 2 -6.85 73.68 -32.63
C SER A 2 -7.68 73.17 -31.45
N GLU A 3 -7.94 74.00 -30.44
CA GLU A 3 -8.72 73.64 -29.24
C GLU A 3 -10.11 73.07 -29.57
N ALA A 4 -10.74 73.55 -30.65
CA ALA A 4 -12.00 73.02 -31.15
C ALA A 4 -11.91 71.56 -31.61
N LYS A 5 -10.78 71.14 -32.20
CA LYS A 5 -10.56 69.75 -32.62
C LYS A 5 -10.34 68.83 -31.42
N LYS A 6 -9.69 69.34 -30.35
CA LYS A 6 -9.52 68.61 -29.08
C LYS A 6 -10.84 68.43 -28.33
N ARG A 7 -11.67 69.47 -28.23
CA ARG A 7 -12.99 69.38 -27.58
C ARG A 7 -13.92 68.40 -28.27
N LYS A 8 -13.93 68.40 -29.61
CA LYS A 8 -14.74 67.47 -30.39
C LYS A 8 -14.27 66.02 -30.28
N MET A 9 -12.97 65.78 -30.12
CA MET A 9 -12.45 64.44 -29.78
C MET A 9 -12.87 64.02 -28.36
N LEU A 10 -12.80 64.94 -27.39
CA LEU A 10 -13.19 64.65 -25.99
C LEU A 10 -14.68 64.29 -25.86
N GLU A 11 -15.57 65.00 -26.57
CA GLU A 11 -17.02 64.69 -26.57
C GLU A 11 -17.32 63.33 -27.21
N ILE A 12 -16.56 62.93 -28.23
CA ILE A 12 -16.68 61.61 -28.86
C ILE A 12 -16.14 60.52 -27.92
N GLU A 13 -15.03 60.76 -27.22
CA GLU A 13 -14.49 59.83 -26.22
C GLU A 13 -15.44 59.66 -25.02
N GLU A 14 -15.96 60.74 -24.44
CA GLU A 14 -16.95 60.68 -23.34
C GLU A 14 -18.22 59.92 -23.76
N SER A 15 -18.71 60.12 -25.00
CA SER A 15 -19.87 59.38 -25.53
C SER A 15 -19.58 57.89 -25.70
N ARG A 16 -18.37 57.52 -26.12
CA ARG A 16 -17.96 56.12 -26.23
C ARG A 16 -17.82 55.45 -24.86
N GLU A 17 -17.27 56.15 -23.88
CA GLU A 17 -17.09 55.62 -22.53
C GLU A 17 -18.43 55.36 -21.82
N GLN A 18 -19.45 56.19 -22.11
CA GLN A 18 -20.83 55.94 -21.67
C GLN A 18 -21.44 54.70 -22.33
N LYS A 19 -21.28 54.53 -23.65
CA LYS A 19 -21.74 53.33 -24.37
C LYS A 19 -21.09 52.04 -23.85
N ARG A 20 -19.78 52.11 -23.57
CA ARG A 20 -18.97 51.03 -22.98
C ARG A 20 -19.43 50.67 -21.57
N SER A 21 -19.67 51.65 -20.72
CA SER A 21 -20.17 51.43 -19.36
C SER A 21 -21.56 50.79 -19.38
N ARG A 22 -22.44 51.25 -20.28
CA ARG A 22 -23.77 50.67 -20.48
C ARG A 22 -23.74 49.24 -20.99
N PHE A 23 -22.80 48.92 -21.89
CA PHE A 23 -22.56 47.54 -22.32
C PHE A 23 -22.18 46.67 -21.12
N ILE A 24 -21.20 47.08 -20.30
CA ILE A 24 -20.79 46.31 -19.10
C ILE A 24 -21.96 46.13 -18.14
N GLU A 25 -22.71 47.20 -17.82
CA GLU A 25 -23.87 47.11 -16.92
C GLU A 25 -24.93 46.13 -17.45
N MET A 26 -25.33 46.25 -18.72
CA MET A 26 -26.33 45.35 -19.32
C MET A 26 -25.83 43.91 -19.46
N PHE A 27 -24.55 43.74 -19.79
CA PHE A 27 -23.91 42.44 -19.94
C PHE A 27 -23.72 41.73 -18.60
N MET A 28 -23.49 42.48 -17.52
CA MET A 28 -23.35 41.94 -16.16
C MET A 28 -24.69 41.62 -15.48
N GLU A 29 -25.79 42.28 -15.87
CA GLU A 29 -27.11 42.12 -15.25
C GLU A 29 -27.97 41.00 -15.87
N GLU A 30 -27.72 40.60 -17.12
CA GLU A 30 -28.52 39.59 -17.82
C GLU A 30 -27.72 38.29 -18.08
N GLU A 31 -28.10 37.18 -17.43
CA GLU A 31 -27.40 35.88 -17.51
C GLU A 31 -27.54 35.15 -18.87
N ASP A 32 -28.49 35.55 -19.73
CA ASP A 32 -28.77 34.90 -21.03
C ASP A 32 -29.07 35.96 -22.12
N TRP A 33 -28.04 36.43 -22.83
CA TRP A 33 -28.22 37.25 -24.04
C TRP A 33 -28.51 36.35 -25.26
N PRO A 34 -29.62 36.57 -26.01
CA PRO A 34 -29.81 35.95 -27.33
C PRO A 34 -28.81 36.50 -28.36
N ASP A 35 -28.35 35.66 -29.29
CA ASP A 35 -27.40 36.05 -30.35
C ASP A 35 -27.88 37.26 -31.15
N GLU A 36 -29.19 37.35 -31.42
CA GLU A 36 -29.81 38.46 -32.16
C GLU A 36 -29.69 39.81 -31.42
N ASP A 37 -29.84 39.81 -30.09
CA ASP A 37 -29.79 41.03 -29.28
C ASP A 37 -28.35 41.52 -29.09
N LEU A 38 -27.39 40.59 -28.97
CA LEU A 38 -25.96 40.92 -28.92
C LEU A 38 -25.48 41.56 -30.21
N VAL A 39 -25.87 40.99 -31.37
CA VAL A 39 -25.54 41.56 -32.68
C VAL A 39 -26.22 42.91 -32.87
N ALA A 40 -27.50 43.02 -32.54
CA ALA A 40 -28.24 44.28 -32.64
C ALA A 40 -27.57 45.37 -31.79
N PHE A 41 -27.17 45.07 -30.55
CA PHE A 41 -26.45 46.02 -29.71
C PHE A 41 -25.10 46.42 -30.31
N ILE A 42 -24.32 45.45 -30.79
CA ILE A 42 -23.00 45.71 -31.40
C ILE A 42 -23.11 46.52 -32.69
N VAL A 43 -24.18 46.35 -33.47
CA VAL A 43 -24.40 47.06 -34.73
C VAL A 43 -25.08 48.42 -34.53
N ASP A 44 -26.00 48.55 -33.57
CA ASP A 44 -26.78 49.78 -33.33
C ASP A 44 -26.06 50.76 -32.37
N GLU A 45 -25.42 50.25 -31.31
CA GLU A 45 -24.77 51.09 -30.29
C GLU A 45 -23.27 51.31 -30.59
N PHE A 46 -22.61 50.36 -31.26
CA PHE A 46 -21.23 50.52 -31.73
C PHE A 46 -21.20 50.61 -33.26
N ASP A 47 -20.43 51.54 -33.83
CA ASP A 47 -20.40 51.75 -35.29
C ASP A 47 -19.65 50.62 -36.05
N GLY A 48 -19.46 49.44 -35.44
CA GLY A 48 -18.67 48.33 -35.96
C GLY A 48 -17.21 48.70 -36.27
N ASN A 49 -16.72 49.80 -35.70
CA ASN A 49 -15.38 50.28 -35.98
C ASN A 49 -14.35 49.43 -35.22
N VAL A 50 -13.11 49.47 -35.71
CA VAL A 50 -11.96 48.72 -35.21
C VAL A 50 -11.73 48.96 -33.70
N GLU A 51 -11.94 50.18 -33.20
CA GLU A 51 -11.72 50.51 -31.78
C GLU A 51 -12.78 49.92 -30.85
N ASP A 52 -14.03 49.85 -31.31
CA ASP A 52 -15.16 49.33 -30.53
C ASP A 52 -15.16 47.79 -30.53
N ILE A 53 -14.88 47.15 -31.68
CA ILE A 53 -14.69 45.69 -31.75
C ILE A 53 -13.52 45.25 -30.86
N ASN A 54 -12.40 45.96 -30.91
CA ASN A 54 -11.25 45.69 -30.06
C ASN A 54 -11.58 45.85 -28.57
N TRP A 55 -12.34 46.88 -28.21
CA TRP A 55 -12.77 47.07 -26.84
C TRP A 55 -13.70 45.95 -26.37
N ILE A 56 -14.70 45.54 -27.18
CA ILE A 56 -15.60 44.42 -26.87
C ILE A 56 -14.82 43.14 -26.67
N LEU A 57 -13.91 42.79 -27.59
CA LEU A 57 -13.07 41.59 -27.48
C LEU A 57 -12.17 41.64 -26.23
N LYS A 58 -11.62 42.82 -25.91
CA LYS A 58 -10.84 42.98 -24.68
C LYS A 58 -11.70 42.77 -23.45
N THR A 59 -12.87 43.41 -23.35
CA THR A 59 -13.77 43.27 -22.19
C THR A 59 -14.23 41.83 -22.04
N ALA A 60 -14.67 41.19 -23.14
CA ALA A 60 -15.13 39.80 -23.17
C ALA A 60 -14.05 38.78 -22.81
N LEU A 61 -12.78 39.06 -23.11
CA LEU A 61 -11.69 38.13 -22.88
C LEU A 61 -10.90 38.44 -21.59
N THR A 62 -10.91 39.66 -21.04
CA THR A 62 -10.00 40.06 -19.93
C THR A 62 -10.65 40.19 -18.55
N GLU A 63 -11.98 40.14 -18.41
CA GLU A 63 -12.63 40.22 -17.09
C GLU A 63 -12.73 38.86 -16.38
N ASP A 64 -12.43 38.85 -15.07
CA ASP A 64 -12.29 37.67 -14.20
C ASP A 64 -13.65 37.03 -13.76
N GLU A 65 -14.79 37.40 -14.36
CA GLU A 65 -16.12 36.92 -13.94
C GLU A 65 -16.82 36.02 -14.98
N PRO A 66 -17.55 34.97 -14.57
CA PRO A 66 -17.82 33.77 -15.38
C PRO A 66 -19.22 33.72 -16.04
N SER A 67 -19.94 34.85 -16.13
CA SER A 67 -21.37 34.81 -16.46
C SER A 67 -21.71 34.61 -17.95
N LEU A 68 -20.75 34.76 -18.87
CA LEU A 68 -20.92 34.35 -20.27
C LEU A 68 -19.61 33.77 -20.78
N SER A 69 -19.66 32.65 -21.50
CA SER A 69 -18.42 32.09 -22.04
C SER A 69 -17.89 33.04 -23.13
N SER A 70 -16.66 33.51 -22.99
CA SER A 70 -15.87 34.19 -24.02
C SER A 70 -16.05 33.60 -25.43
N GLY A 71 -16.24 32.28 -25.50
CA GLY A 71 -16.56 31.53 -26.71
C GLY A 71 -17.88 31.91 -27.40
N GLN A 72 -18.96 32.19 -26.66
CA GLN A 72 -20.27 32.57 -27.23
C GLN A 72 -20.23 33.91 -27.94
N ILE A 73 -19.61 34.94 -27.34
CA ILE A 73 -19.47 36.25 -28.00
C ILE A 73 -18.64 36.09 -29.28
N VAL A 74 -17.57 35.32 -29.22
CA VAL A 74 -16.73 35.06 -30.39
C VAL A 74 -17.50 34.30 -31.47
N GLU A 75 -18.30 33.30 -31.11
CA GLU A 75 -19.15 32.54 -32.03
C GLU A 75 -20.16 33.44 -32.75
N VAL A 76 -20.88 34.28 -32.02
CA VAL A 76 -21.85 35.24 -32.58
C VAL A 76 -21.17 36.24 -33.52
N LEU A 77 -20.01 36.79 -33.14
CA LEU A 77 -19.26 37.71 -33.98
C LEU A 77 -18.77 37.05 -35.28
N VAL A 78 -18.35 35.79 -35.19
CA VAL A 78 -17.93 34.98 -36.34
C VAL A 78 -19.10 34.71 -37.30
N GLU A 79 -20.24 34.26 -36.79
CA GLU A 79 -21.42 33.92 -37.61
C GLU A 79 -21.93 35.11 -38.42
N ASN A 80 -21.70 36.32 -37.91
CA ASN A 80 -22.07 37.59 -38.54
C ASN A 80 -20.97 38.18 -39.43
N ASN A 81 -19.91 37.43 -39.75
CA ASN A 81 -18.77 37.84 -40.60
C ASN A 81 -18.04 39.12 -40.12
N ILE A 82 -17.97 39.35 -38.81
CA ILE A 82 -17.23 40.49 -38.25
C ILE A 82 -15.72 40.22 -38.33
N GLU A 83 -14.93 41.21 -38.74
CA GLU A 83 -13.47 41.09 -38.85
C GLU A 83 -12.81 41.05 -37.45
N LEU A 84 -12.31 39.88 -37.04
CA LEU A 84 -11.69 39.66 -35.72
C LEU A 84 -10.16 39.82 -35.70
N GLN A 85 -9.53 40.09 -36.86
CA GLN A 85 -8.09 40.30 -36.98
C GLN A 85 -7.67 41.75 -36.70
N VAL A 86 -8.36 42.38 -35.75
CA VAL A 86 -8.11 43.75 -35.32
C VAL A 86 -6.96 43.78 -34.31
N LEU A 87 -6.07 44.77 -34.44
CA LEU A 87 -4.94 44.99 -33.54
C LEU A 87 -5.26 46.02 -32.46
N ASN A 88 -4.96 45.68 -31.20
CA ASN A 88 -5.02 46.62 -30.09
C ASN A 88 -3.76 47.48 -29.95
N ASP A 89 -3.71 48.34 -28.92
CA ASP A 89 -2.56 49.19 -28.63
C ASP A 89 -1.27 48.40 -28.30
N LEU A 90 -1.38 47.12 -27.98
CA LEU A 90 -0.27 46.18 -27.76
C LEU A 90 0.05 45.34 -29.02
N GLY A 91 -0.61 45.61 -30.15
CA GLY A 91 -0.48 44.84 -31.39
C GLY A 91 -1.12 43.45 -31.31
N GLN A 92 -1.97 43.19 -30.33
CA GLN A 92 -2.60 41.89 -30.12
C GLN A 92 -3.94 41.82 -30.86
N THR A 93 -4.23 40.63 -31.39
CA THR A 93 -5.56 40.26 -31.91
C THR A 93 -6.31 39.40 -30.88
N ALA A 94 -7.57 39.06 -31.16
CA ALA A 94 -8.39 38.17 -30.33
C ALA A 94 -7.65 36.86 -29.95
N ILE A 95 -6.91 36.27 -30.91
CA ILE A 95 -6.13 35.03 -30.67
C ILE A 95 -5.02 35.26 -29.64
N HIS A 96 -4.32 36.39 -29.69
CA HIS A 96 -3.26 36.72 -28.73
C HIS A 96 -3.83 36.93 -27.33
N ILE A 97 -5.00 37.56 -27.22
CA ILE A 97 -5.67 37.78 -25.94
C ILE A 97 -6.14 36.44 -25.36
N ALA A 98 -6.85 35.63 -26.15
CA ALA A 98 -7.29 34.29 -25.74
C ALA A 98 -6.11 33.40 -25.30
N ALA A 99 -4.98 33.47 -26.02
CA ALA A 99 -3.77 32.75 -25.64
C ALA A 99 -3.12 33.27 -24.35
N ASN A 100 -3.17 34.57 -24.06
CA ASN A 100 -2.67 35.10 -22.79
C ASN A 100 -3.51 34.65 -21.59
N ASN A 101 -4.80 34.39 -21.81
CA ASN A 101 -5.74 33.90 -20.80
C ASN A 101 -5.82 32.36 -20.73
N GLU A 102 -5.03 31.66 -21.56
CA GLU A 102 -5.05 30.19 -21.68
C GLU A 102 -6.43 29.60 -22.04
N ASP A 103 -7.28 30.37 -22.74
CA ASP A 103 -8.61 29.95 -23.19
C ASP A 103 -8.54 29.16 -24.50
N LEU A 104 -8.26 27.86 -24.37
CA LEU A 104 -8.06 26.96 -25.51
C LEU A 104 -9.31 26.81 -26.41
N THR A 105 -10.50 26.83 -25.81
CA THR A 105 -11.78 26.68 -26.53
C THR A 105 -12.00 27.86 -27.48
N THR A 106 -11.79 29.08 -26.97
CA THR A 106 -11.92 30.29 -27.78
C THR A 106 -10.82 30.36 -28.83
N MET A 107 -9.60 29.92 -28.52
CA MET A 107 -8.52 29.82 -29.52
C MET A 107 -8.90 28.89 -30.68
N GLU A 108 -9.47 27.71 -30.42
CA GLU A 108 -9.93 26.78 -31.45
C GLU A 108 -11.01 27.38 -32.35
N LEU A 109 -12.00 28.08 -31.77
CA LEU A 109 -13.04 28.78 -32.51
C LEU A 109 -12.45 29.88 -33.39
N LEU A 110 -11.56 30.70 -32.84
CA LEU A 110 -10.90 31.79 -33.57
C LEU A 110 -10.05 31.25 -34.72
N PHE A 111 -9.34 30.13 -34.54
CA PHE A 111 -8.53 29.55 -35.60
C PHE A 111 -9.33 28.97 -36.77
N LYS A 112 -10.59 28.54 -36.55
CA LYS A 112 -11.49 28.14 -37.66
C LYS A 112 -11.82 29.32 -38.59
N CYS A 113 -11.79 30.53 -38.04
CA CYS A 113 -12.26 31.75 -38.69
C CYS A 113 -11.11 32.67 -39.11
N ALA A 114 -9.93 32.48 -38.51
CA ALA A 114 -8.73 33.19 -38.86
C ALA A 114 -8.22 32.79 -40.25
N GLY A 115 -7.72 33.77 -40.98
CA GLY A 115 -7.01 33.56 -42.25
C GLY A 115 -5.70 32.80 -42.06
N ASN A 116 -4.94 32.65 -43.14
CA ASN A 116 -3.66 31.90 -43.12
C ASN A 116 -2.47 32.77 -42.63
N GLU A 117 -2.73 33.93 -42.04
CA GLU A 117 -1.71 34.90 -41.65
C GLU A 117 -1.10 34.52 -40.30
N ASN A 118 0.24 34.48 -40.20
CA ASN A 118 0.93 34.24 -38.92
C ASN A 118 1.30 35.58 -38.26
N LEU A 119 0.28 36.34 -37.85
CA LEU A 119 0.46 37.67 -37.24
C LEU A 119 1.19 37.57 -35.89
N SER A 120 1.89 38.66 -35.52
CA SER A 120 2.62 38.79 -34.26
C SER A 120 2.22 40.04 -33.48
N ASP A 121 2.18 39.95 -32.15
CA ASP A 121 2.04 41.13 -31.29
C ASP A 121 3.35 41.93 -31.13
N LYS A 122 3.32 42.99 -30.32
CA LYS A 122 4.50 43.84 -30.08
C LYS A 122 5.63 43.13 -29.33
N GLU A 123 5.36 42.03 -28.64
CA GLU A 123 6.38 41.21 -27.97
C GLU A 123 6.91 40.09 -28.87
N GLY A 124 6.33 39.94 -30.07
CA GLY A 124 6.71 38.92 -31.05
C GLY A 124 5.98 37.59 -30.88
N PHE A 125 5.00 37.49 -29.99
CA PHE A 125 4.16 36.31 -29.85
C PHE A 125 3.29 36.16 -31.10
N THR A 126 3.25 34.99 -31.73
CA THR A 126 2.58 34.80 -33.03
C THR A 126 1.44 33.80 -33.00
N TYR A 127 0.65 33.72 -34.08
CA TYR A 127 -0.39 32.71 -34.21
C TYR A 127 0.14 31.27 -34.17
N LEU A 128 1.32 31.01 -34.73
CA LEU A 128 1.99 29.72 -34.56
C LEU A 128 2.28 29.41 -33.08
N HIS A 129 2.72 30.39 -32.29
CA HIS A 129 2.94 30.20 -30.85
C HIS A 129 1.64 29.88 -30.13
N ALA A 130 0.57 30.62 -30.42
CA ALA A 130 -0.76 30.36 -29.92
C ALA A 130 -1.26 28.94 -30.30
N ALA A 131 -1.13 28.53 -31.55
CA ALA A 131 -1.52 27.20 -32.01
C ALA A 131 -0.69 26.08 -31.34
N CYS A 132 0.59 26.33 -31.08
CA CYS A 132 1.46 25.42 -30.33
C CYS A 132 1.04 25.29 -28.86
N MET A 133 0.51 26.37 -28.29
CA MET A 133 -0.02 26.43 -26.92
C MET A 133 -1.33 25.65 -26.78
N SER A 134 -2.25 25.77 -27.76
CA SER A 134 -3.52 25.04 -27.75
C SER A 134 -3.39 23.56 -28.08
N GLY A 135 -2.29 23.16 -28.73
CA GLY A 135 -2.05 21.77 -29.10
C GLY A 135 -2.78 21.33 -30.36
N CYS A 136 -3.36 22.26 -31.13
CA CYS A 136 -4.11 21.96 -32.36
C CYS A 136 -3.17 21.64 -33.53
N SER A 137 -2.89 20.35 -33.75
CA SER A 137 -1.97 19.85 -34.77
C SER A 137 -2.34 20.28 -36.19
N GLU A 138 -3.63 20.33 -36.53
CA GLU A 138 -4.13 20.76 -37.84
C GLU A 138 -3.77 22.21 -38.18
N ILE A 139 -3.95 23.12 -37.21
CA ILE A 139 -3.67 24.54 -37.37
C ILE A 139 -2.16 24.78 -37.44
N VAL A 140 -1.38 24.09 -36.60
CA VAL A 140 0.08 24.13 -36.67
C VAL A 140 0.57 23.66 -38.03
N GLN A 141 0.04 22.54 -38.55
CA GLN A 141 0.39 22.04 -39.88
C GLN A 141 0.06 23.07 -40.96
N LYS A 142 -1.11 23.71 -40.88
CA LYS A 142 -1.52 24.77 -41.82
C LYS A 142 -0.52 25.93 -41.83
N PHE A 143 -0.08 26.41 -40.66
CA PHE A 143 0.91 27.49 -40.60
C PHE A 143 2.27 27.06 -41.16
N ILE A 144 2.71 25.83 -40.87
CA ILE A 144 3.94 25.26 -41.43
C ILE A 144 3.87 25.20 -42.97
N ASP A 145 2.76 24.70 -43.53
CA ASP A 145 2.55 24.58 -44.98
C ASP A 145 2.58 25.95 -45.69
N HIS A 146 2.20 27.02 -44.97
CA HIS A 146 2.26 28.41 -45.45
C HIS A 146 3.62 29.09 -45.17
N GLY A 147 4.63 28.34 -44.74
CA GLY A 147 6.00 28.84 -44.56
C GLY A 147 6.22 29.60 -43.25
N ALA A 148 5.40 29.38 -42.23
CA ALA A 148 5.66 29.94 -40.90
C ALA A 148 7.00 29.44 -40.37
N ASN A 149 7.81 30.36 -39.82
CA ASN A 149 9.09 30.01 -39.22
C ASN A 149 8.88 29.30 -37.87
N VAL A 150 9.10 27.99 -37.84
CA VAL A 150 8.97 27.13 -36.64
C VAL A 150 9.94 27.47 -35.50
N ASN A 151 10.93 28.32 -35.77
CA ASN A 151 12.00 28.72 -34.85
C ASN A 151 11.90 30.18 -34.39
N LEU A 152 10.83 30.88 -34.76
CA LEU A 152 10.65 32.27 -34.35
C LEU A 152 10.42 32.33 -32.84
N THR A 153 11.23 33.10 -32.10
CA THR A 153 11.10 33.24 -30.64
C THR A 153 10.49 34.57 -30.25
N PHE A 154 9.86 34.63 -29.08
CA PHE A 154 9.37 35.87 -28.47
C PHE A 154 9.86 35.99 -27.03
N GLU A 155 9.84 37.21 -26.46
CA GLU A 155 10.25 37.43 -25.06
C GLU A 155 9.02 37.47 -24.16
N LYS A 156 9.01 36.66 -23.09
CA LYS A 156 7.99 36.69 -22.04
C LYS A 156 8.66 36.64 -20.68
N ASN A 157 8.40 37.63 -19.82
CA ASN A 157 8.97 37.72 -18.47
C ASN A 157 10.52 37.63 -18.44
N GLY A 158 11.20 38.21 -19.44
CA GLY A 158 12.66 38.19 -19.54
C GLY A 158 13.26 36.84 -19.97
N ARG A 159 12.46 35.94 -20.55
CA ARG A 159 12.91 34.68 -21.16
C ARG A 159 12.48 34.62 -22.61
N LEU A 160 13.37 34.10 -23.46
CA LEU A 160 13.04 33.76 -24.84
C LEU A 160 12.28 32.44 -24.87
N GLU A 161 11.08 32.47 -25.39
CA GLU A 161 10.22 31.31 -25.59
C GLU A 161 10.16 30.97 -27.09
N SER A 162 10.20 29.68 -27.41
CA SER A 162 10.09 29.16 -28.78
C SER A 162 8.79 28.35 -28.95
N PRO A 163 8.29 28.14 -30.18
CA PRO A 163 7.12 27.29 -30.43
C PRO A 163 7.31 25.89 -29.83
N LEU A 164 8.53 25.35 -29.95
CA LEU A 164 8.91 24.07 -29.37
C LEU A 164 8.86 24.09 -27.82
N GLY A 165 9.34 25.18 -27.19
CA GLY A 165 9.28 25.37 -25.74
C GLY A 165 7.86 25.42 -25.20
N LEU A 166 6.95 26.10 -25.92
CA LEU A 166 5.53 26.13 -25.58
C LEU A 166 4.91 24.73 -25.63
N CYS A 167 5.18 23.93 -26.68
CA CYS A 167 4.64 22.57 -26.75
C CYS A 167 5.08 21.67 -25.59
N ILE A 168 6.30 21.85 -25.06
CA ILE A 168 6.77 21.11 -23.87
C ILE A 168 5.97 21.52 -22.63
N LYS A 169 5.67 22.82 -22.48
CA LYS A 169 4.93 23.36 -21.33
C LYS A 169 3.45 22.92 -21.34
N TYR A 170 2.81 22.96 -22.51
CA TYR A 170 1.37 22.70 -22.64
C TYR A 170 1.02 21.25 -23.05
N GLY A 171 2.01 20.45 -23.49
CA GLY A 171 1.93 18.99 -23.50
C GLY A 171 1.27 18.32 -24.71
N SER A 172 1.50 18.81 -25.94
CA SER A 172 1.01 18.17 -27.17
C SER A 172 2.11 17.40 -27.91
N ASP A 173 2.10 16.06 -27.79
CA ASP A 173 3.06 15.16 -28.44
C ASP A 173 2.99 15.20 -29.97
N GLU A 174 1.80 15.43 -30.53
CA GLU A 174 1.60 15.52 -31.99
C GLU A 174 2.21 16.79 -32.55
N VAL A 175 1.88 17.94 -31.98
CA VAL A 175 2.44 19.23 -32.40
C VAL A 175 3.95 19.22 -32.23
N LEU A 176 4.45 18.65 -31.13
CA LEU A 176 5.88 18.52 -30.89
C LEU A 176 6.57 17.73 -32.01
N LYS A 177 6.02 16.59 -32.43
CA LYS A 177 6.55 15.81 -33.57
C LYS A 177 6.47 16.59 -34.89
N LEU A 178 5.39 17.34 -35.12
CA LEU A 178 5.25 18.17 -36.32
C LEU A 178 6.32 19.25 -36.41
N LEU A 179 6.56 20.00 -35.33
CA LEU A 179 7.60 21.02 -35.29
C LEU A 179 8.99 20.42 -35.51
N LEU A 180 9.30 19.31 -34.84
CA LEU A 180 10.58 18.62 -34.99
C LEU A 180 10.84 18.16 -36.44
N ASN A 181 9.84 17.54 -37.06
CA ASN A 181 9.92 17.09 -38.46
C ASN A 181 10.07 18.23 -39.48
N ASN A 182 9.72 19.47 -39.08
CA ASN A 182 9.83 20.66 -39.92
C ASN A 182 11.00 21.57 -39.54
N GLY A 183 12.00 21.03 -38.83
CA GLY A 183 13.28 21.72 -38.60
C GLY A 183 13.31 22.64 -37.37
N ALA A 184 12.50 22.34 -36.34
CA ALA A 184 12.60 23.03 -35.06
C ALA A 184 14.02 22.87 -34.44
N ASP A 185 14.63 23.99 -34.06
CA ASP A 185 15.98 24.06 -33.51
C ASP A 185 15.94 23.81 -32.00
N LEU A 186 16.51 22.68 -31.59
CA LEU A 186 16.61 22.28 -30.20
C LEU A 186 17.41 23.28 -29.36
N LYS A 187 18.36 24.03 -29.96
CA LYS A 187 19.18 25.01 -29.23
C LYS A 187 18.35 26.17 -28.65
N LEU A 188 17.13 26.37 -29.15
CA LEU A 188 16.21 27.37 -28.62
C LEU A 188 15.50 26.91 -27.33
N LEU A 189 15.78 25.69 -26.85
CA LEU A 189 15.33 25.21 -25.55
C LEU A 189 16.43 25.45 -24.49
N CYS A 190 16.05 25.98 -23.31
CA CYS A 190 16.96 26.28 -22.20
C CYS A 190 17.85 25.11 -21.76
N ASP A 191 17.38 23.87 -21.91
CA ASP A 191 18.10 22.64 -21.53
C ASP A 191 19.04 22.11 -22.63
N TRP A 192 18.83 22.50 -23.89
CA TRP A 192 19.54 22.01 -25.07
C TRP A 192 20.43 23.08 -25.72
N SER A 193 20.47 24.28 -25.13
CA SER A 193 21.00 25.50 -25.74
C SER A 193 22.48 25.46 -26.13
N GLU A 194 23.29 24.61 -25.50
CA GLU A 194 24.73 24.49 -25.82
C GLU A 194 25.23 23.03 -25.92
N ASP A 195 24.60 22.07 -25.22
CA ASP A 195 25.01 20.67 -25.23
C ASP A 195 23.79 19.72 -25.19
N ALA A 196 23.66 18.88 -26.22
CA ALA A 196 22.62 17.86 -26.31
C ALA A 196 22.66 16.87 -25.12
N LEU A 197 23.84 16.64 -24.51
CA LEU A 197 23.94 15.80 -23.32
C LEU A 197 23.18 16.40 -22.13
N LYS A 198 23.16 17.74 -21.99
CA LYS A 198 22.41 18.43 -20.94
C LYS A 198 20.90 18.24 -21.11
N GLY A 199 20.42 18.31 -22.36
CA GLY A 199 19.03 18.05 -22.70
C GLY A 199 18.62 16.58 -22.45
N LEU A 200 19.49 15.62 -22.76
CA LEU A 200 19.25 14.21 -22.45
C LEU A 200 19.20 13.92 -20.94
N LYS A 201 19.96 14.65 -20.13
CA LYS A 201 19.90 14.55 -18.66
C LYS A 201 18.64 15.16 -18.04
N SER A 202 17.95 16.06 -18.75
CA SER A 202 16.73 16.67 -18.22
C SER A 202 15.50 15.76 -18.34
N ILE A 203 15.57 14.66 -19.10
CA ILE A 203 14.51 13.64 -19.16
C ILE A 203 14.24 13.08 -17.75
N ARG A 204 12.96 12.93 -17.39
CA ARG A 204 12.52 12.39 -16.10
C ARG A 204 11.72 11.09 -16.29
N PRO A 205 11.80 10.13 -15.35
CA PRO A 205 11.03 8.89 -15.42
C PRO A 205 9.51 9.11 -15.45
N LEU A 206 8.77 8.20 -16.10
CA LEU A 206 7.30 8.27 -16.24
C LEU A 206 6.54 8.35 -14.92
N ARG A 207 7.08 7.79 -13.82
CA ARG A 207 6.46 7.85 -12.48
C ARG A 207 6.23 9.29 -11.98
N TYR A 208 6.94 10.27 -12.53
CA TYR A 208 6.77 11.69 -12.19
C TYR A 208 5.63 12.38 -12.98
N TYR A 209 5.07 11.74 -14.01
CA TYR A 209 4.10 12.35 -14.92
C TYR A 209 2.72 11.64 -14.93
N TYR A 210 2.37 10.90 -13.87
CA TYR A 210 1.07 10.21 -13.73
C TYR A 210 0.67 9.38 -14.97
N GLY A 211 1.64 8.75 -15.64
CA GLY A 211 1.39 7.92 -16.83
C GLY A 211 1.34 8.68 -18.17
N ARG A 212 1.63 9.99 -18.21
CA ARG A 212 1.81 10.74 -19.47
C ARG A 212 3.22 10.57 -20.04
N SER A 213 3.32 10.58 -21.37
CA SER A 213 4.58 10.63 -22.13
C SER A 213 5.37 11.87 -21.73
N CYS A 214 6.69 11.75 -21.53
CA CYS A 214 7.56 12.90 -21.27
C CYS A 214 7.91 13.56 -22.62
N PRO A 215 7.54 14.83 -22.88
CA PRO A 215 7.83 15.50 -24.14
C PRO A 215 9.33 15.51 -24.48
N LEU A 216 10.19 15.57 -23.45
CA LEU A 216 11.65 15.50 -23.60
C LEU A 216 12.13 14.17 -24.17
N THR A 217 11.39 13.07 -23.97
CA THR A 217 11.70 11.77 -24.59
C THR A 217 11.50 11.80 -26.10
N ILE A 218 10.49 12.51 -26.61
CA ILE A 218 10.26 12.68 -28.05
C ILE A 218 11.40 13.50 -28.67
N ILE A 219 11.77 14.60 -28.02
CA ILE A 219 12.88 15.46 -28.47
C ILE A 219 14.20 14.68 -28.47
N ALA A 220 14.46 13.94 -27.40
CA ALA A 220 15.63 13.07 -27.29
C ALA A 220 15.67 12.04 -28.43
N ASN A 221 14.55 11.35 -28.68
CA ASN A 221 14.48 10.38 -29.78
C ASN A 221 14.67 11.03 -31.15
N HIS A 222 14.06 12.19 -31.39
CA HIS A 222 14.26 12.93 -32.65
C HIS A 222 15.74 13.28 -32.85
N HIS A 223 16.39 13.86 -31.83
CA HIS A 223 17.80 14.19 -31.89
C HIS A 223 18.68 12.97 -32.17
N LEU A 224 18.48 11.87 -31.44
CA LEU A 224 19.23 10.62 -31.62
C LEU A 224 19.00 10.02 -33.02
N ASN A 225 17.78 10.10 -33.55
CA ASN A 225 17.46 9.61 -34.89
C ASN A 225 18.10 10.47 -35.99
N GLU A 226 18.17 11.79 -35.82
CA GLU A 226 18.89 12.67 -36.75
C GLU A 226 20.40 12.37 -36.75
N LEU A 227 21.00 12.06 -35.59
CA LEU A 227 22.39 11.59 -35.52
C LEU A 227 22.60 10.29 -36.32
N LEU A 228 21.64 9.36 -36.28
CA LEU A 228 21.67 8.12 -37.07
C LEU A 228 21.56 8.39 -38.58
N LYS A 229 20.72 9.33 -39.01
CA LYS A 229 20.52 9.69 -40.43
C LYS A 229 21.72 10.42 -41.02
N HIS A 230 22.21 11.47 -40.36
CA HIS A 230 23.29 12.31 -40.91
C HIS A 230 24.62 11.58 -41.04
N LYS A 231 24.85 10.53 -40.24
CA LYS A 231 26.07 9.71 -40.30
C LYS A 231 25.94 8.46 -41.16
N LYS A 232 24.94 8.33 -42.03
CA LYS A 232 24.82 7.16 -42.95
C LYS A 232 26.07 6.90 -43.82
N ASN A 233 26.90 7.91 -44.05
CA ASN A 233 28.16 7.81 -44.79
C ASN A 233 29.41 7.53 -43.93
N SER A 234 29.25 7.48 -42.59
CA SER A 234 30.29 7.14 -41.61
C SER A 234 29.88 5.84 -40.91
N GLU A 235 30.66 4.77 -41.03
CA GLU A 235 30.32 3.46 -40.43
C GLU A 235 30.12 3.53 -38.90
N THR A 236 30.78 4.49 -38.23
CA THR A 236 30.82 4.62 -36.76
C THR A 236 30.12 5.87 -36.23
N ILE A 237 29.40 5.73 -35.11
CA ILE A 237 28.78 6.83 -34.35
C ILE A 237 29.56 6.96 -33.05
N GLU A 238 29.95 8.18 -32.70
CA GLU A 238 30.72 8.43 -31.48
C GLU A 238 29.77 8.49 -30.28
N ASN A 239 30.01 7.65 -29.26
CA ASN A 239 29.31 7.70 -27.98
C ASN A 239 29.87 8.84 -27.12
N ARG A 240 29.65 10.10 -27.54
CA ARG A 240 30.09 11.30 -26.82
C ARG A 240 29.62 11.24 -25.36
N GLY A 241 30.51 11.60 -24.44
CA GLY A 241 30.19 11.74 -23.03
C GLY A 241 30.73 13.03 -22.41
N ASP A 242 30.30 13.31 -21.18
CA ASP A 242 30.75 14.46 -20.40
C ASP A 242 31.64 14.07 -19.21
N SER A 243 32.01 15.05 -18.39
CA SER A 243 32.88 14.87 -17.21
C SER A 243 32.29 14.00 -16.11
N GLU A 244 30.96 13.81 -16.08
CA GLU A 244 30.27 12.92 -15.14
C GLU A 244 30.19 11.48 -15.66
N GLY A 245 30.63 11.23 -16.90
CA GLY A 245 30.53 9.93 -17.56
C GLY A 245 29.16 9.66 -18.19
N PHE A 246 28.27 10.65 -18.24
CA PHE A 246 27.00 10.52 -18.97
C PHE A 246 27.28 10.56 -20.47
N THR A 247 26.62 9.69 -21.25
CA THR A 247 26.88 9.54 -22.68
C THR A 247 25.60 9.47 -23.52
N TYR A 248 25.72 9.53 -24.85
CA TYR A 248 24.58 9.31 -25.74
C TYR A 248 23.90 7.95 -25.54
N LEU A 249 24.66 6.90 -25.21
CA LEU A 249 24.08 5.60 -24.87
C LEU A 249 23.22 5.65 -23.59
N HIS A 250 23.61 6.42 -22.56
CA HIS A 250 22.75 6.65 -21.39
C HIS A 250 21.45 7.36 -21.79
N GLY A 251 21.55 8.44 -22.57
CA GLY A 251 20.39 9.17 -23.07
C GLY A 251 19.46 8.31 -23.94
N ALA A 252 20.01 7.43 -24.78
CA ALA A 252 19.26 6.48 -25.59
C ALA A 252 18.50 5.46 -24.72
N CYS A 253 19.12 4.98 -23.63
CA CYS A 253 18.46 4.11 -22.67
C CYS A 253 17.30 4.83 -21.95
N MET A 254 17.48 6.08 -21.53
CA MET A 254 16.44 6.88 -20.89
C MET A 254 15.27 7.19 -21.84
N ALA A 255 15.59 7.52 -23.10
CA ALA A 255 14.61 7.90 -24.10
C ALA A 255 13.85 6.71 -24.73
N GLY A 256 14.28 5.47 -24.48
CA GLY A 256 13.68 4.30 -25.13
C GLY A 256 14.11 4.13 -26.60
N ASN A 257 15.24 4.70 -27.02
CA ASN A 257 15.72 4.62 -28.40
C ASN A 257 16.41 3.28 -28.70
N ILE A 258 15.63 2.26 -29.05
CA ILE A 258 16.14 0.90 -29.33
C ILE A 258 17.13 0.90 -30.51
N GLU A 259 16.88 1.69 -31.55
CA GLU A 259 17.73 1.72 -32.75
C GLU A 259 19.13 2.26 -32.45
N MET A 260 19.22 3.36 -31.69
CA MET A 260 20.49 3.92 -31.25
C MET A 260 21.24 2.97 -30.30
N VAL A 261 20.53 2.33 -29.36
CA VAL A 261 21.14 1.32 -28.47
C VAL A 261 21.70 0.15 -29.29
N GLN A 262 20.92 -0.39 -30.23
CA GLN A 262 21.37 -1.46 -31.11
C GLN A 262 22.61 -1.05 -31.92
N LYS A 263 22.62 0.18 -32.45
CA LYS A 263 23.77 0.69 -33.21
C LYS A 263 25.05 0.77 -32.37
N PHE A 264 24.95 1.18 -31.09
CA PHE A 264 26.10 1.19 -30.19
C PHE A 264 26.56 -0.22 -29.78
N ILE A 265 25.62 -1.15 -29.61
CA ILE A 265 25.94 -2.58 -29.41
C ILE A 265 26.69 -3.14 -30.61
N ASP A 266 26.23 -2.88 -31.83
CA ASP A 266 26.88 -3.34 -33.07
C ASP A 266 28.31 -2.78 -33.20
N GLN A 267 28.55 -1.58 -32.66
CA GLN A 267 29.85 -0.92 -32.60
C GLN A 267 30.71 -1.38 -31.41
N LYS A 268 30.23 -2.32 -30.59
CA LYS A 268 30.92 -2.87 -29.41
C LYS A 268 31.31 -1.80 -28.39
N VAL A 269 30.44 -0.81 -28.19
CA VAL A 269 30.58 0.16 -27.09
C VAL A 269 30.47 -0.58 -25.75
N ASP A 270 31.24 -0.13 -24.77
CA ASP A 270 31.13 -0.62 -23.39
C ASP A 270 29.70 -0.44 -22.85
N LEU A 271 29.11 -1.52 -22.34
CA LEU A 271 27.73 -1.53 -21.81
C LEU A 271 27.68 -1.34 -20.29
N ASP A 272 28.83 -1.30 -19.61
CA ASP A 272 28.96 -1.13 -18.17
C ASP A 272 29.32 0.32 -17.79
N LEU A 273 28.94 1.27 -18.65
CA LEU A 273 29.16 2.69 -18.41
C LEU A 273 28.39 3.18 -17.18
N ILE A 274 29.04 4.05 -16.41
CA ILE A 274 28.51 4.61 -15.16
C ILE A 274 28.42 6.13 -15.26
N TRP A 275 27.22 6.65 -15.09
CA TRP A 275 26.95 8.05 -14.83
C TRP A 275 27.15 8.36 -13.34
N ARG A 276 28.16 9.17 -13.04
CA ARG A 276 28.55 9.56 -11.68
C ARG A 276 27.80 10.82 -11.26
N LEU A 277 26.88 10.67 -10.31
CA LEU A 277 26.06 11.77 -9.82
C LEU A 277 26.69 12.43 -8.58
N PRO A 278 26.56 13.76 -8.40
CA PRO A 278 27.17 14.47 -7.28
C PRO A 278 26.71 13.98 -5.89
N ASN A 279 25.52 13.39 -5.81
CA ASN A 279 24.95 12.83 -4.58
C ASN A 279 25.43 11.39 -4.27
N GLY A 280 26.35 10.85 -5.06
CA GLY A 280 26.86 9.48 -4.92
C GLY A 280 25.93 8.38 -5.44
N LYS A 281 24.70 8.70 -5.87
CA LYS A 281 23.73 7.72 -6.42
C LYS A 281 24.02 7.41 -7.89
N ASN A 282 25.19 6.85 -8.15
CA ASN A 282 25.65 6.53 -9.50
C ASN A 282 24.64 5.62 -10.23
N LYS A 283 24.52 5.83 -11.55
CA LYS A 283 23.59 5.08 -12.40
C LYS A 283 24.33 4.40 -13.54
N SER A 284 23.91 3.18 -13.85
CA SER A 284 24.34 2.42 -15.02
C SER A 284 23.26 2.42 -16.11
N LEU A 285 23.62 1.92 -17.29
CA LEU A 285 22.65 1.71 -18.37
C LEU A 285 21.49 0.80 -17.94
N LEU A 286 21.78 -0.29 -17.21
CA LEU A 286 20.77 -1.23 -16.72
C LEU A 286 19.82 -0.56 -15.71
N THR A 287 20.35 0.18 -14.75
CA THR A 287 19.50 0.88 -13.77
C THR A 287 18.69 2.01 -14.38
N LEU A 288 19.22 2.71 -15.38
CA LEU A 288 18.44 3.71 -16.13
C LEU A 288 17.30 3.03 -16.90
N ALA A 289 17.56 1.90 -17.56
CA ALA A 289 16.51 1.16 -18.25
C ALA A 289 15.41 0.68 -17.28
N MET A 290 15.76 0.26 -16.06
CA MET A 290 14.78 -0.05 -15.00
C MET A 290 13.96 1.18 -14.56
N GLU A 291 14.64 2.28 -14.20
CA GLU A 291 13.98 3.51 -13.74
C GLU A 291 13.03 4.11 -14.77
N PHE A 292 13.37 4.04 -16.05
CA PHE A 292 12.57 4.57 -17.16
C PHE A 292 11.58 3.53 -17.72
N ASN A 293 11.47 2.35 -17.10
CA ASN A 293 10.61 1.24 -17.53
C ASN A 293 10.82 0.81 -19.00
N GLN A 294 12.09 0.70 -19.40
CA GLN A 294 12.51 0.34 -20.75
C GLN A 294 12.89 -1.14 -20.83
N MET A 295 11.92 -2.02 -20.56
CA MET A 295 12.13 -3.48 -20.48
C MET A 295 12.83 -4.09 -21.71
N LYS A 296 12.46 -3.62 -22.91
CA LYS A 296 13.08 -4.07 -24.17
C LYS A 296 14.57 -3.69 -24.25
N ILE A 297 14.93 -2.49 -23.80
CA ILE A 297 16.32 -2.03 -23.76
C ILE A 297 17.08 -2.79 -22.68
N LEU A 298 16.48 -3.00 -21.51
CA LEU A 298 17.09 -3.77 -20.44
C LEU A 298 17.44 -5.18 -20.91
N GLU A 299 16.50 -5.88 -21.53
CA GLU A 299 16.73 -7.21 -22.11
C GLU A 299 17.79 -7.15 -23.22
N LEU A 300 17.77 -6.13 -24.08
CA LEU A 300 18.74 -5.98 -25.15
C LEU A 300 20.17 -5.79 -24.62
N LEU A 301 20.36 -4.97 -23.59
CA LEU A 301 21.66 -4.75 -22.96
C LEU A 301 22.19 -6.03 -22.31
N LEU A 302 21.36 -6.71 -21.51
CA LEU A 302 21.73 -7.96 -20.82
C LEU A 302 22.08 -9.07 -21.82
N LYS A 303 21.29 -9.22 -22.89
CA LYS A 303 21.54 -10.19 -23.96
C LYS A 303 22.89 -9.97 -24.67
N ASN A 304 23.36 -8.73 -24.71
CA ASN A 304 24.60 -8.34 -25.38
C ASN A 304 25.78 -8.16 -24.41
N GLY A 305 25.68 -8.68 -23.18
CA GLY A 305 26.82 -8.80 -22.26
C GLY A 305 27.00 -7.66 -21.26
N ALA A 306 26.00 -6.79 -21.07
CA ALA A 306 25.99 -5.86 -19.94
C ALA A 306 26.00 -6.65 -18.62
N ASN A 307 26.80 -6.21 -17.65
CA ASN A 307 27.07 -6.94 -16.41
C ASN A 307 25.87 -6.90 -15.43
N PRO A 308 25.15 -8.03 -15.21
CA PRO A 308 24.03 -8.09 -14.28
C PRO A 308 24.48 -8.06 -12.79
N HIS A 309 25.76 -8.32 -12.53
CA HIS A 309 26.34 -8.39 -11.18
C HIS A 309 26.97 -7.07 -10.72
N MET A 310 26.80 -6.00 -11.50
CA MET A 310 27.30 -4.68 -11.13
C MET A 310 26.70 -4.23 -9.80
N LYS A 311 27.58 -3.72 -8.92
CA LYS A 311 27.20 -3.11 -7.65
C LYS A 311 27.30 -1.59 -7.74
N LEU A 312 26.16 -0.92 -7.66
CA LEU A 312 26.07 0.54 -7.57
C LEU A 312 25.80 0.91 -6.11
N THR A 313 26.73 1.62 -5.47
CA THR A 313 26.65 1.95 -4.02
C THR A 313 26.38 0.69 -3.18
N GLY A 314 27.17 -0.37 -3.40
CA GLY A 314 27.02 -1.67 -2.72
C GLY A 314 25.86 -2.55 -3.21
N LYS A 315 24.84 -1.96 -3.83
CA LYS A 315 23.60 -2.62 -4.23
C LYS A 315 23.69 -3.21 -5.64
N ASN A 316 23.27 -4.46 -5.80
CA ASN A 316 23.05 -5.04 -7.12
C ASN A 316 21.65 -4.67 -7.68
N LEU A 317 21.34 -5.11 -8.90
CA LEU A 317 20.05 -4.85 -9.55
C LEU A 317 18.85 -5.39 -8.77
N LEU A 318 18.98 -6.53 -8.08
CA LEU A 318 17.90 -7.09 -7.27
C LEU A 318 17.64 -6.28 -6.00
N HIS A 319 18.67 -5.68 -5.38
CA HIS A 319 18.44 -4.74 -4.28
C HIS A 319 17.70 -3.49 -4.74
N ILE A 320 18.02 -2.96 -5.92
CA ILE A 320 17.33 -1.81 -6.52
C ILE A 320 15.88 -2.19 -6.83
N TYR A 321 15.67 -3.38 -7.40
CA TYR A 321 14.35 -3.96 -7.64
C TYR A 321 13.49 -4.00 -6.38
N PHE A 322 13.96 -4.64 -5.30
CA PHE A 322 13.14 -4.77 -4.09
C PHE A 322 12.90 -3.44 -3.36
N ASN A 323 13.75 -2.43 -3.56
CA ASN A 323 13.57 -1.11 -2.96
C ASN A 323 12.63 -0.19 -3.77
N GLU A 324 12.62 -0.30 -5.10
CA GLU A 324 11.92 0.67 -5.97
C GLU A 324 10.85 0.07 -6.90
N PHE A 325 10.95 -1.22 -7.24
CA PHE A 325 10.19 -1.86 -8.32
C PHE A 325 9.54 -3.21 -7.93
N TYR A 326 9.41 -3.51 -6.64
CA TYR A 326 8.93 -4.80 -6.11
C TYR A 326 7.48 -5.20 -6.49
N TYR A 327 6.81 -4.44 -7.33
CA TYR A 327 5.48 -4.75 -7.87
C TYR A 327 5.55 -5.31 -9.31
N ASP A 328 6.71 -5.26 -9.96
CA ASP A 328 6.90 -5.68 -11.35
C ASP A 328 7.50 -7.09 -11.43
N PHE A 329 6.66 -8.11 -11.55
CA PHE A 329 7.12 -9.50 -11.65
C PHE A 329 7.88 -9.81 -12.93
N GLU A 330 7.52 -9.15 -14.04
CA GLU A 330 8.18 -9.37 -15.33
C GLU A 330 9.63 -8.89 -15.27
N LEU A 331 9.87 -7.77 -14.59
CA LEU A 331 11.22 -7.28 -14.32
C LEU A 331 12.02 -8.25 -13.44
N LEU A 332 11.44 -8.80 -12.37
CA LEU A 332 12.14 -9.79 -11.54
C LEU A 332 12.52 -11.03 -12.34
N GLU A 333 11.59 -11.59 -13.11
CA GLU A 333 11.83 -12.77 -13.94
C GLU A 333 12.91 -12.51 -14.99
N LEU A 334 12.93 -11.31 -15.58
CA LEU A 334 13.96 -10.90 -16.52
C LEU A 334 15.34 -10.82 -15.85
N LEU A 335 15.46 -10.17 -14.70
CA LEU A 335 16.73 -10.06 -13.96
C LEU A 335 17.29 -11.44 -13.57
N ILE A 336 16.41 -12.35 -13.15
CA ILE A 336 16.77 -13.72 -12.78
C ILE A 336 17.17 -14.54 -13.99
N ARG A 337 16.47 -14.40 -15.12
CA ARG A 337 16.81 -15.09 -16.39
C ARG A 337 18.24 -14.77 -16.84
N TYR A 338 18.71 -13.56 -16.57
CA TYR A 338 20.08 -13.11 -16.85
C TYR A 338 21.02 -13.28 -15.64
N ASN A 339 20.74 -14.23 -14.75
CA ASN A 339 21.59 -14.66 -13.64
C ASN A 339 22.00 -13.54 -12.66
N CYS A 340 21.17 -12.52 -12.42
CA CYS A 340 21.45 -11.58 -11.33
C CYS A 340 21.63 -12.34 -10.00
N ASP A 341 22.68 -11.98 -9.24
CA ASP A 341 23.03 -12.70 -8.01
C ASP A 341 21.97 -12.48 -6.92
N VAL A 342 21.16 -13.50 -6.66
CA VAL A 342 20.10 -13.49 -5.65
C VAL A 342 20.63 -13.48 -4.20
N ASN A 343 21.93 -13.75 -4.00
CA ASN A 343 22.56 -13.84 -2.68
C ASN A 343 23.55 -12.71 -2.39
N ALA A 344 23.71 -11.77 -3.32
CA ALA A 344 24.57 -10.62 -3.12
C ALA A 344 24.15 -9.85 -1.86
N LYS A 345 25.13 -9.35 -1.11
CA LYS A 345 24.89 -8.42 0.00
C LYS A 345 25.12 -6.98 -0.42
N ASP A 346 24.24 -6.09 0.01
CA ASP A 346 24.48 -4.64 -0.03
C ASP A 346 25.43 -4.17 1.09
N ASP A 347 25.69 -2.86 1.16
CA ASP A 347 26.58 -2.26 2.15
C ASP A 347 26.05 -2.40 3.59
N ASP A 348 24.74 -2.64 3.76
CA ASP A 348 24.10 -2.92 5.05
C ASP A 348 24.10 -4.43 5.37
N GLY A 349 24.74 -5.26 4.55
CA GLY A 349 24.77 -6.72 4.72
C GLY A 349 23.46 -7.41 4.37
N ARG A 350 22.49 -6.72 3.76
CA ARG A 350 21.17 -7.27 3.43
C ARG A 350 21.23 -7.99 2.09
N SER A 351 20.52 -9.11 1.97
CA SER A 351 20.31 -9.80 0.70
C SER A 351 18.97 -9.42 0.05
N PRO A 352 18.77 -9.74 -1.25
CA PRO A 352 17.45 -9.69 -1.88
C PRO A 352 16.38 -10.47 -1.12
N LEU A 353 16.74 -11.62 -0.52
CA LEU A 353 15.83 -12.42 0.30
C LEU A 353 15.40 -11.67 1.58
N PHE A 354 16.33 -10.96 2.23
CA PHE A 354 16.01 -10.12 3.38
C PHE A 354 15.09 -8.96 3.01
N LEU A 355 15.35 -8.29 1.89
CA LEU A 355 14.49 -7.19 1.41
C LEU A 355 13.08 -7.70 1.06
N CYS A 356 12.97 -8.91 0.49
CA CYS A 356 11.69 -9.58 0.29
C CYS A 356 10.93 -9.74 1.62
N TYR A 357 11.59 -10.25 2.67
CA TYR A 357 11.00 -10.34 4.01
C TYR A 357 10.58 -8.98 4.56
N LYS A 358 11.43 -7.97 4.44
CA LYS A 358 11.17 -6.62 4.93
C LYS A 358 9.89 -6.04 4.32
N ASN A 359 9.76 -6.15 2.99
CA ASN A 359 8.57 -5.67 2.27
C ASN A 359 7.30 -6.41 2.71
N CYS A 360 7.39 -7.73 2.94
CA CYS A 360 6.27 -8.51 3.49
C CYS A 360 5.80 -7.97 4.86
N ASN A 361 6.75 -7.53 5.71
CA ASN A 361 6.48 -7.16 7.10
C ASN A 361 6.10 -5.69 7.30
N GLU A 362 6.75 -4.75 6.60
CA GLU A 362 6.48 -3.30 6.74
C GLU A 362 5.03 -2.95 6.36
N GLU A 363 4.45 -3.61 5.36
CA GLU A 363 3.08 -3.31 4.91
C GLU A 363 2.02 -3.77 5.92
N CYS A 364 2.30 -4.84 6.68
CA CYS A 364 1.43 -5.38 7.73
C CYS A 364 1.31 -4.47 8.97
N ILE A 365 2.22 -3.49 9.14
CA ILE A 365 2.27 -2.61 10.31
C ILE A 365 1.48 -1.31 10.08
N SER A 366 1.08 -1.02 8.84
CA SER A 366 0.52 0.29 8.45
C SER A 366 -0.87 0.63 9.02
N GLY A 367 -1.52 -0.25 9.80
CA GLY A 367 -2.64 0.09 10.69
C GLY A 367 -3.90 0.68 10.02
N LYS A 368 -4.07 0.54 8.69
CA LYS A 368 -5.21 1.11 7.97
C LYS A 368 -6.44 0.18 7.97
N PRO A 369 -7.68 0.72 8.09
CA PRO A 369 -8.87 -0.04 8.46
C PRO A 369 -9.41 -0.92 7.33
N GLN A 370 -9.89 -2.12 7.71
CA GLN A 370 -10.90 -3.05 7.13
C GLN A 370 -11.11 -3.14 5.60
N MET A 371 -11.14 -2.05 4.84
CA MET A 371 -11.26 -2.04 3.37
C MET A 371 -10.06 -2.65 2.65
N TRP A 372 -8.93 -2.85 3.35
CA TRP A 372 -7.71 -3.42 2.78
C TRP A 372 -7.45 -4.89 3.12
N ALA A 373 -8.29 -5.60 3.89
CA ALA A 373 -8.00 -7.00 4.24
C ALA A 373 -7.89 -7.92 3.00
N ASN A 374 -8.76 -7.74 2.00
CA ASN A 374 -8.66 -8.45 0.71
C ASN A 374 -7.44 -8.00 -0.09
N ASN A 375 -7.08 -6.72 -0.04
CA ASN A 375 -5.88 -6.19 -0.69
C ASN A 375 -4.60 -6.73 -0.03
N ILE A 376 -4.57 -6.88 1.29
CA ILE A 376 -3.45 -7.48 2.04
C ILE A 376 -3.32 -8.96 1.69
N LEU A 377 -4.41 -9.72 1.63
CA LEU A 377 -4.34 -11.14 1.23
C LEU A 377 -3.87 -11.33 -0.22
N ASN A 378 -4.39 -10.52 -1.14
CA ASN A 378 -3.94 -10.52 -2.54
C ASN A 378 -2.47 -10.11 -2.63
N LYS A 379 -2.04 -9.09 -1.88
CA LYS A 379 -0.65 -8.62 -1.88
C LYS A 379 0.33 -9.60 -1.21
N LEU A 380 -0.06 -10.22 -0.10
CA LEU A 380 0.73 -11.29 0.51
C LEU A 380 0.83 -12.53 -0.39
N SER A 381 -0.17 -12.76 -1.26
CA SER A 381 -0.08 -13.80 -2.29
C SER A 381 0.93 -13.43 -3.39
N GLU A 382 1.07 -12.14 -3.71
CA GLU A 382 2.11 -11.60 -4.59
C GLU A 382 3.51 -11.70 -3.93
N ASP A 383 3.62 -11.36 -2.65
CA ASP A 383 4.88 -11.47 -1.89
C ASP A 383 5.35 -12.91 -1.75
N HIS A 384 4.42 -13.85 -1.55
CA HIS A 384 4.72 -15.28 -1.62
C HIS A 384 5.33 -15.68 -2.97
N LYS A 385 4.90 -15.03 -4.05
CA LYS A 385 5.42 -15.26 -5.39
C LYS A 385 6.86 -14.74 -5.54
N HIS A 386 7.19 -13.56 -5.01
CA HIS A 386 8.57 -13.06 -4.95
C HIS A 386 9.49 -14.03 -4.21
N LEU A 387 9.06 -14.49 -3.03
CA LEU A 387 9.80 -15.46 -2.23
C LEU A 387 10.03 -16.76 -3.00
N GLU A 388 9.00 -17.33 -3.62
CA GLU A 388 9.14 -18.56 -4.42
C GLU A 388 10.12 -18.37 -5.58
N ILE A 389 10.04 -17.25 -6.29
CA ILE A 389 10.93 -16.97 -7.43
C ILE A 389 12.39 -16.93 -6.94
N LEU A 390 12.68 -16.24 -5.83
CA LEU A 390 14.04 -16.20 -5.27
C LEU A 390 14.54 -17.59 -4.85
N LEU A 391 13.72 -18.34 -4.12
CA LEU A 391 14.10 -19.67 -3.61
C LEU A 391 14.31 -20.69 -4.74
N LYS A 392 13.45 -20.68 -5.78
CA LYS A 392 13.65 -21.48 -7.01
C LYS A 392 14.99 -21.21 -7.68
N ASN A 393 15.51 -20.00 -7.53
CA ASN A 393 16.76 -19.55 -8.11
C ASN A 393 17.94 -19.57 -7.13
N LYS A 394 17.89 -20.45 -6.12
CA LYS A 394 18.99 -20.73 -5.16
C LYS A 394 19.32 -19.56 -4.23
N ALA A 395 18.32 -18.76 -3.86
CA ALA A 395 18.48 -17.87 -2.71
C ALA A 395 18.82 -18.69 -1.45
N ASP A 396 19.79 -18.22 -0.67
CA ASP A 396 20.23 -18.87 0.55
C ASP A 396 19.17 -18.74 1.64
N VAL A 397 18.32 -19.75 1.72
CA VAL A 397 17.25 -19.84 2.71
C VAL A 397 17.77 -19.93 4.15
N ASN A 398 19.04 -20.30 4.34
CA ASN A 398 19.67 -20.44 5.66
C ASN A 398 20.59 -19.26 6.00
N GLU A 399 20.44 -18.15 5.28
CA GLU A 399 21.11 -16.90 5.61
C GLU A 399 20.88 -16.52 7.07
N VAL A 400 21.96 -16.12 7.72
CA VAL A 400 21.98 -15.65 9.11
C VAL A 400 22.13 -14.12 9.11
N PHE A 401 21.26 -13.48 9.88
CA PHE A 401 21.16 -12.04 10.06
C PHE A 401 21.71 -11.62 11.43
N ASP A 402 21.61 -10.32 11.73
CA ASP A 402 21.96 -9.78 13.04
C ASP A 402 21.27 -10.57 14.17
N ASN A 403 22.03 -10.82 15.24
CA ASN A 403 21.63 -11.66 16.39
C ASN A 403 21.48 -13.16 16.09
N GLY A 404 22.14 -13.68 15.04
CA GLY A 404 22.13 -15.11 14.72
C GLY A 404 20.82 -15.62 14.11
N GLN A 405 19.89 -14.73 13.79
CA GLN A 405 18.56 -15.10 13.32
C GLN A 405 18.60 -15.57 11.86
N SER A 406 17.94 -16.67 11.54
CA SER A 406 17.67 -17.05 10.16
C SER A 406 16.40 -16.37 9.61
N ILE A 407 16.18 -16.46 8.29
CA ILE A 407 14.94 -15.95 7.67
C ILE A 407 13.69 -16.58 8.31
N LEU A 408 13.81 -17.85 8.75
CA LEU A 408 12.75 -18.58 9.42
C LEU A 408 12.41 -17.95 10.78
N HIS A 409 13.42 -17.54 11.56
CA HIS A 409 13.20 -16.80 12.81
C HIS A 409 12.46 -15.48 12.55
N LEU A 410 12.90 -14.73 11.54
CA LEU A 410 12.34 -13.42 11.18
C LEU A 410 10.86 -13.53 10.78
N PHE A 411 10.50 -14.50 9.92
CA PHE A 411 9.11 -14.72 9.54
C PHE A 411 8.26 -15.15 10.73
N ILE A 412 8.73 -16.05 11.58
CA ILE A 412 7.97 -16.53 12.74
C ILE A 412 7.67 -15.40 13.73
N ARG A 413 8.61 -14.47 13.95
CA ARG A 413 8.41 -13.29 14.82
C ARG A 413 7.55 -12.19 14.18
N SER A 414 7.45 -12.17 12.86
CA SER A 414 6.73 -11.12 12.15
C SER A 414 5.24 -11.09 12.50
N ASN A 415 4.60 -9.93 12.31
CA ASN A 415 3.15 -9.80 12.48
C ASN A 415 2.37 -10.69 11.50
N ILE A 416 2.96 -11.06 10.36
CA ILE A 416 2.37 -12.02 9.41
C ILE A 416 2.14 -13.36 10.10
N CYS A 417 3.07 -13.79 10.97
CA CYS A 417 2.96 -15.06 11.66
C CYS A 417 2.30 -14.97 13.04
N THR A 418 2.38 -13.82 13.72
CA THR A 418 1.92 -13.68 15.11
C THR A 418 0.57 -12.97 15.25
N SER A 419 0.14 -12.22 14.24
CA SER A 419 -1.14 -11.50 14.29
C SER A 419 -2.32 -12.43 14.07
N THR A 420 -2.92 -12.89 15.15
CA THR A 420 -4.33 -13.31 15.17
C THR A 420 -5.30 -12.13 14.98
N THR A 421 -4.77 -10.92 14.78
CA THR A 421 -5.49 -9.64 14.88
C THR A 421 -5.89 -9.07 13.52
N ILE A 422 -5.45 -9.65 12.39
CA ILE A 422 -5.82 -9.11 11.06
C ILE A 422 -7.32 -9.22 10.79
N ASN A 423 -8.08 -10.00 11.56
CA ASN A 423 -9.53 -9.91 11.51
C ASN A 423 -10.16 -10.40 12.81
N GLU A 424 -10.78 -9.50 13.56
CA GLU A 424 -12.25 -9.45 13.64
C GLU A 424 -12.73 -8.85 14.98
N LEU A 425 -13.89 -8.18 14.88
CA LEU A 425 -15.03 -8.47 15.75
C LEU A 425 -15.27 -10.00 15.82
N TRP A 426 -14.43 -10.72 16.57
CA TRP A 426 -14.63 -12.08 17.08
C TRP A 426 -14.79 -13.26 16.11
N LYS A 427 -13.84 -13.50 15.18
CA LYS A 427 -13.56 -14.85 14.63
C LYS A 427 -12.08 -15.02 14.37
N THR A 428 -11.44 -15.94 15.09
CA THR A 428 -10.07 -16.39 14.78
C THR A 428 -10.09 -17.20 13.49
N HIS A 429 -9.46 -16.71 12.42
CA HIS A 429 -9.14 -17.53 11.25
C HIS A 429 -7.70 -18.06 11.35
N PRO A 430 -7.40 -19.27 10.81
CA PRO A 430 -6.05 -19.82 10.80
C PRO A 430 -5.06 -18.85 10.16
N ASN A 431 -3.81 -18.86 10.61
CA ASN A 431 -2.74 -18.06 10.01
C ASN A 431 -2.31 -18.68 8.67
N VAL A 432 -3.18 -18.65 7.66
CA VAL A 432 -3.00 -19.36 6.40
C VAL A 432 -1.76 -18.85 5.66
N VAL A 433 -1.54 -17.53 5.65
CA VAL A 433 -0.43 -16.93 4.91
C VAL A 433 0.91 -17.18 5.58
N GLY A 434 1.04 -16.91 6.88
CA GLY A 434 2.29 -17.16 7.61
C GLY A 434 2.69 -18.63 7.57
N VAL A 435 1.73 -19.53 7.74
CA VAL A 435 1.93 -20.98 7.59
C VAL A 435 2.40 -21.34 6.18
N LYS A 436 1.82 -20.74 5.14
CA LYS A 436 2.24 -20.98 3.73
C LYS A 436 3.67 -20.51 3.47
N LEU A 437 4.05 -19.34 3.99
CA LEU A 437 5.41 -18.80 3.85
C LEU A 437 6.44 -19.67 4.57
N VAL A 438 6.17 -20.04 5.83
CA VAL A 438 7.02 -20.94 6.62
C VAL A 438 7.16 -22.29 5.92
N LYS A 439 6.05 -22.87 5.45
CA LYS A 439 6.07 -24.14 4.71
C LYS A 439 6.90 -24.04 3.43
N THR A 440 6.79 -22.91 2.71
CA THR A 440 7.60 -22.67 1.51
C THR A 440 9.09 -22.64 1.86
N LEU A 441 9.50 -21.88 2.88
CA LEU A 441 10.91 -21.83 3.32
C LEU A 441 11.45 -23.22 3.66
N LEU A 442 10.70 -24.02 4.42
CA LEU A 442 11.10 -25.37 4.80
C LEU A 442 11.20 -26.31 3.59
N GLN A 443 10.29 -26.20 2.61
CA GLN A 443 10.35 -26.97 1.36
C GLN A 443 11.61 -26.69 0.53
N TYR A 444 12.14 -25.47 0.61
CA TYR A 444 13.39 -25.08 -0.06
C TYR A 444 14.63 -25.29 0.83
N GLY A 445 14.51 -25.97 1.96
CA GLY A 445 15.64 -26.40 2.78
C GLY A 445 16.03 -25.46 3.93
N ALA A 446 15.11 -24.61 4.40
CA ALA A 446 15.31 -23.88 5.65
C ALA A 446 15.54 -24.88 6.80
N ASP A 447 16.58 -24.67 7.60
CA ASP A 447 16.86 -25.49 8.78
C ASP A 447 15.90 -25.12 9.91
N PRO A 448 14.99 -26.03 10.32
CA PRO A 448 14.06 -25.77 11.42
C PRO A 448 14.75 -25.78 12.81
N ASN A 449 16.01 -26.17 12.88
CA ASN A 449 16.78 -26.37 14.12
C ASN A 449 17.90 -25.37 14.34
N VAL A 450 18.09 -24.43 13.40
CA VAL A 450 19.03 -23.32 13.57
C VAL A 450 18.70 -22.55 14.84
N LYS A 451 19.72 -22.08 15.57
CA LYS A 451 19.54 -21.33 16.81
C LYS A 451 20.03 -19.91 16.63
N ASP A 452 19.26 -18.94 17.12
CA ASP A 452 19.70 -17.54 17.21
C ASP A 452 20.70 -17.33 18.38
N ASP A 453 21.16 -16.11 18.57
CA ASP A 453 22.13 -15.77 19.62
C ASP A 453 21.57 -15.93 21.04
N ASN A 454 20.24 -15.99 21.21
CA ASN A 454 19.59 -16.33 22.48
C ASN A 454 19.51 -17.85 22.69
N GLY A 455 19.93 -18.63 21.70
CA GLY A 455 19.82 -20.09 21.66
C GLY A 455 18.42 -20.58 21.34
N ASP A 456 17.53 -19.70 20.87
CA ASP A 456 16.15 -20.05 20.54
C ASP A 456 16.10 -20.60 19.11
N SER A 457 15.40 -21.71 18.91
CA SER A 457 15.12 -22.27 17.58
C SER A 457 13.84 -21.69 16.98
N PRO A 458 13.60 -21.86 15.66
CA PRO A 458 12.30 -21.59 15.05
C PRO A 458 11.14 -22.20 15.82
N LEU A 459 11.30 -23.44 16.31
CA LEU A 459 10.31 -24.12 17.14
C LEU A 459 10.11 -23.42 18.48
N GLN A 460 11.18 -23.02 19.17
CA GLN A 460 11.07 -22.25 20.43
C GLN A 460 10.28 -20.95 20.23
N LEU A 461 10.55 -20.23 19.14
CA LEU A 461 9.84 -18.99 18.82
C LEU A 461 8.35 -19.23 18.51
N ALA A 462 8.03 -20.24 17.70
CA ALA A 462 6.65 -20.58 17.37
C ALA A 462 5.83 -20.97 18.62
N VAL A 463 6.44 -21.72 19.55
CA VAL A 463 5.86 -22.06 20.86
C VAL A 463 5.68 -20.81 21.72
N SER A 464 6.68 -19.92 21.77
CA SER A 464 6.62 -18.65 22.51
C SER A 464 5.51 -17.72 22.02
N SER A 465 5.28 -17.68 20.70
CA SER A 465 4.22 -16.90 20.07
C SER A 465 2.85 -17.60 20.08
N ASN A 466 2.72 -18.78 20.70
CA ASN A 466 1.49 -19.56 20.79
C ASN A 466 0.85 -19.86 19.41
N ASN A 467 1.69 -20.09 18.40
CA ASN A 467 1.25 -20.35 17.02
C ASN A 467 1.30 -21.86 16.73
N SER A 468 0.21 -22.56 17.05
CA SER A 468 0.09 -24.01 16.83
C SER A 468 0.24 -24.43 15.38
N ASP A 469 -0.26 -23.62 14.43
CA ASP A 469 -0.23 -23.96 13.01
C ASP A 469 1.21 -23.99 12.48
N VAL A 470 2.06 -23.05 12.92
CA VAL A 470 3.49 -23.03 12.56
C VAL A 470 4.27 -24.12 13.31
N VAL A 471 3.94 -24.40 14.57
CA VAL A 471 4.51 -25.55 15.32
C VAL A 471 4.27 -26.85 14.55
N ASP A 472 3.05 -27.07 14.06
CA ASP A 472 2.70 -28.25 13.27
C ASP A 472 3.62 -28.42 12.06
N VAL A 473 3.75 -27.36 11.26
CA VAL A 473 4.59 -27.36 10.05
C VAL A 473 6.06 -27.59 10.41
N LEU A 474 6.61 -26.95 11.45
CA LEU A 474 8.00 -27.14 11.85
C LEU A 474 8.30 -28.58 12.26
N LEU A 475 7.41 -29.20 13.07
CA LEU A 475 7.57 -30.58 13.50
C LEU A 475 7.43 -31.57 12.33
N GLU A 476 6.55 -31.30 11.36
CA GLU A 476 6.46 -32.09 10.11
C GLU A 476 7.76 -32.05 9.29
N HIS A 477 8.53 -30.97 9.38
CA HIS A 477 9.79 -30.79 8.65
C HIS A 477 11.03 -31.09 9.51
N GLY A 478 10.88 -31.79 10.64
CA GLY A 478 12.02 -32.32 11.41
C GLY A 478 12.60 -31.37 12.45
N ALA A 479 11.82 -30.41 12.95
CA ALA A 479 12.23 -29.63 14.11
C ALA A 479 12.43 -30.53 15.36
N ASP A 480 13.51 -30.29 16.09
CA ASP A 480 13.88 -31.01 17.30
C ASP A 480 12.99 -30.58 18.45
N VAL A 481 12.07 -31.48 18.80
CA VAL A 481 11.11 -31.29 19.89
C VAL A 481 11.82 -30.98 21.22
N GLN A 482 13.03 -31.50 21.45
CA GLN A 482 13.77 -31.28 22.70
C GLN A 482 14.44 -29.91 22.76
N SER A 483 14.47 -29.15 21.66
CA SER A 483 15.03 -27.80 21.66
C SER A 483 14.15 -26.79 22.43
N VAL A 484 12.91 -27.17 22.76
CA VAL A 484 11.93 -26.29 23.41
C VAL A 484 12.25 -26.17 24.90
N ASP A 485 12.60 -24.96 25.33
CA ASP A 485 12.76 -24.58 26.72
C ASP A 485 11.48 -23.90 27.24
N ILE A 486 10.69 -24.67 27.99
CA ILE A 486 9.43 -24.19 28.60
C ILE A 486 9.68 -23.12 29.66
N SER A 487 10.88 -23.04 30.24
CA SER A 487 11.22 -22.04 31.27
C SER A 487 11.39 -20.63 30.70
N LYS A 488 11.74 -20.49 29.42
CA LYS A 488 11.86 -19.20 28.72
C LYS A 488 10.52 -18.61 28.30
N LEU A 489 9.41 -19.35 28.45
CA LEU A 489 8.11 -18.94 27.96
C LEU A 489 7.48 -17.91 28.92
N HIS A 490 7.49 -16.65 28.50
CA HIS A 490 6.79 -15.55 29.17
C HIS A 490 5.47 -15.29 28.45
N TRP A 491 4.40 -15.98 28.83
CA TRP A 491 3.08 -15.71 28.28
C TRP A 491 2.37 -14.62 29.07
N ASP A 492 2.51 -13.38 28.61
CA ASP A 492 1.62 -12.29 29.01
C ASP A 492 0.26 -12.52 28.33
N PHE A 493 -0.67 -13.12 29.08
CA PHE A 493 -2.05 -13.31 28.65
C PHE A 493 -2.76 -11.96 28.61
N HIS A 494 -2.55 -11.19 27.54
CA HIS A 494 -3.19 -9.89 27.35
C HIS A 494 -4.74 -10.05 27.39
N TRP A 495 -5.41 -9.26 28.23
CA TRP A 495 -6.87 -9.16 28.42
C TRP A 495 -7.72 -9.10 27.13
N SER A 496 -7.13 -8.72 25.99
CA SER A 496 -7.81 -8.67 24.68
C SER A 496 -8.02 -10.03 24.00
N ILE A 497 -7.25 -11.06 24.37
CA ILE A 497 -7.47 -12.45 23.96
C ILE A 497 -7.84 -13.21 25.22
N GLY A 498 -9.04 -13.83 25.25
CA GLY A 498 -9.51 -14.59 26.40
C GLY A 498 -8.44 -15.57 26.86
N TRP A 499 -7.89 -15.36 28.06
CA TRP A 499 -6.77 -16.09 28.66
C TRP A 499 -6.92 -17.62 28.55
N MET A 500 -8.16 -18.15 28.64
CA MET A 500 -8.45 -19.58 28.44
C MET A 500 -8.15 -20.08 27.02
N ASN A 501 -8.42 -19.29 25.98
CA ASN A 501 -8.11 -19.70 24.60
C ASN A 501 -6.59 -19.79 24.39
N SER A 502 -5.83 -18.86 24.96
CA SER A 502 -4.36 -18.87 24.92
C SER A 502 -3.79 -20.06 25.71
N LEU A 503 -4.36 -20.38 26.87
CA LEU A 503 -3.95 -21.51 27.69
C LEU A 503 -4.25 -22.86 27.03
N ILE A 504 -5.41 -22.98 26.40
CA ILE A 504 -5.77 -24.16 25.61
C ILE A 504 -4.80 -24.36 24.45
N LYS A 505 -4.49 -23.30 23.69
CA LYS A 505 -3.49 -23.35 22.61
C LYS A 505 -2.15 -23.86 23.11
N PHE A 506 -1.71 -23.38 24.27
CA PHE A 506 -0.49 -23.88 24.89
C PHE A 506 -0.59 -25.38 25.19
N PHE A 507 -1.65 -25.84 25.88
CA PHE A 507 -1.78 -27.27 26.19
C PHE A 507 -1.85 -28.14 24.95
N MET A 508 -2.46 -27.64 23.86
CA MET A 508 -2.46 -28.33 22.59
C MET A 508 -1.05 -28.44 22.00
N ILE A 509 -0.29 -27.36 21.99
CA ILE A 509 1.11 -27.35 21.56
C ILE A 509 1.92 -28.33 22.41
N LEU A 510 1.81 -28.24 23.75
CA LEU A 510 2.52 -29.14 24.67
C LEU A 510 2.15 -30.59 24.45
N ASN A 511 0.85 -30.90 24.31
CA ASN A 511 0.39 -32.24 24.02
C ASN A 511 0.95 -32.77 22.70
N PHE A 512 0.96 -31.92 21.67
CA PHE A 512 1.50 -32.28 20.37
C PHE A 512 3.02 -32.52 20.41
N LEU A 513 3.75 -31.69 21.16
CA LEU A 513 5.17 -31.91 21.43
C LEU A 513 5.38 -33.27 22.13
N ILE A 514 4.59 -33.61 23.16
CA ILE A 514 4.65 -34.90 23.87
C ILE A 514 4.41 -36.07 22.90
N ASP A 515 3.36 -35.97 22.07
CA ASP A 515 3.04 -36.98 21.07
C ASP A 515 4.18 -37.16 20.04
N LYS A 516 4.96 -36.11 19.76
CA LYS A 516 6.18 -36.13 18.93
C LYS A 516 7.45 -36.52 19.69
N GLY A 517 7.36 -36.87 20.96
CA GLY A 517 8.46 -37.40 21.77
C GLY A 517 9.09 -36.41 22.75
N PHE A 518 8.48 -35.25 23.00
CA PHE A 518 8.92 -34.31 24.05
C PHE A 518 8.94 -35.01 25.42
N LYS A 519 10.07 -34.92 26.12
CA LYS A 519 10.22 -35.54 27.43
C LYS A 519 9.82 -34.55 28.52
N LEU A 520 8.72 -34.86 29.19
CA LEU A 520 8.35 -34.17 30.40
C LEU A 520 9.27 -34.59 31.56
N ASN A 521 9.62 -33.62 32.41
CA ASN A 521 10.30 -33.85 33.67
C ASN A 521 9.65 -33.02 34.79
N GLU A 522 9.99 -33.30 36.04
CA GLU A 522 9.40 -32.64 37.20
C GLU A 522 9.59 -31.11 37.17
N SER A 523 10.75 -30.63 36.73
CA SER A 523 11.02 -29.19 36.60
C SER A 523 10.11 -28.52 35.58
N ILE A 524 9.90 -29.13 34.41
CA ILE A 524 9.00 -28.64 33.37
C ILE A 524 7.57 -28.59 33.91
N CYS A 525 7.13 -29.62 34.63
CA CYS A 525 5.80 -29.62 35.23
C CYS A 525 5.63 -28.53 36.27
N LEU A 526 6.62 -28.32 37.13
CA LEU A 526 6.61 -27.21 38.07
C LEU A 526 6.55 -25.86 37.33
N THR A 527 7.23 -25.72 36.20
CA THR A 527 7.13 -24.51 35.36
C THR A 527 5.74 -24.35 34.74
N VAL A 528 5.15 -25.41 34.18
CA VAL A 528 3.77 -25.39 33.66
C VAL A 528 2.76 -25.07 34.76
N LEU A 529 2.95 -25.60 35.96
CA LEU A 529 2.14 -25.29 37.15
C LEU A 529 2.31 -23.85 37.60
N LYS A 530 3.54 -23.34 37.62
CA LYS A 530 3.81 -21.92 37.89
C LYS A 530 3.20 -21.02 36.82
N LEU A 531 3.16 -21.44 35.55
CA LEU A 531 2.49 -20.71 34.48
C LEU A 531 0.98 -20.70 34.66
N LEU A 532 0.38 -21.78 35.17
CA LEU A 532 -1.04 -21.81 35.55
C LEU A 532 -1.35 -20.91 36.76
N ASP A 533 -0.43 -20.87 37.73
CA ASP A 533 -0.53 -20.01 38.91
C ASP A 533 -0.29 -18.53 38.53
N ASN A 534 0.65 -18.24 37.62
CA ASN A 534 0.98 -16.92 37.09
C ASN A 534 0.05 -16.43 35.96
N ALA A 535 -0.69 -17.31 35.29
CA ALA A 535 -1.82 -16.90 34.42
C ALA A 535 -2.89 -16.15 35.23
N ALA A 536 -2.82 -16.18 36.56
CA ALA A 536 -3.58 -15.36 37.48
C ALA A 536 -2.85 -14.06 37.92
N GLY A 537 -1.73 -13.68 37.30
CA GLY A 537 -0.83 -12.63 37.81
C GLY A 537 -0.21 -11.73 36.75
N PHE A 538 -0.89 -10.63 36.41
CA PHE A 538 -0.18 -9.36 36.21
C PHE A 538 0.04 -8.74 37.60
N GLY A 539 1.30 -8.73 38.05
CA GLY A 539 1.83 -7.80 39.06
C GLY A 539 1.25 -7.84 40.49
N ASN A 540 2.14 -7.88 41.47
CA ASN A 540 1.96 -7.48 42.88
C ASN A 540 0.55 -6.94 43.28
N LYS A 541 -0.13 -7.74 44.12
CA LYS A 541 -1.57 -7.69 44.48
C LYS A 541 -2.50 -8.17 43.37
N ILE A 542 -2.58 -9.49 43.19
CA ILE A 542 -3.70 -10.12 42.48
C ILE A 542 -4.98 -9.68 43.20
N SER A 543 -5.83 -8.90 42.53
CA SER A 543 -7.14 -8.55 43.07
C SER A 543 -7.91 -9.84 43.36
N LEU A 544 -8.61 -9.87 44.49
CA LEU A 544 -9.49 -10.97 44.88
C LEU A 544 -10.42 -11.40 43.71
N HIS A 545 -10.79 -10.43 42.86
CA HIS A 545 -11.57 -10.60 41.63
C HIS A 545 -10.97 -11.65 40.69
N ASN A 546 -9.72 -11.48 40.24
CA ASN A 546 -9.10 -12.36 39.25
C ASN A 546 -8.92 -13.80 39.78
N LYS A 547 -8.61 -13.94 41.07
CA LYS A 547 -8.55 -15.26 41.73
C LYS A 547 -9.92 -15.94 41.74
N LEU A 548 -10.97 -15.23 42.11
CA LEU A 548 -12.35 -15.75 42.09
C LEU A 548 -12.78 -16.13 40.68
N TYR A 549 -12.57 -15.23 39.71
CA TYR A 549 -12.91 -15.41 38.31
C TYR A 549 -12.23 -16.67 37.75
N ASN A 550 -10.90 -16.79 37.85
CA ASN A 550 -10.15 -17.94 37.34
C ASN A 550 -10.57 -19.25 38.03
N THR A 551 -10.77 -19.23 39.34
CA THR A 551 -11.15 -20.44 40.10
C THR A 551 -12.54 -20.95 39.72
N LEU A 552 -13.46 -20.03 39.45
CA LEU A 552 -14.78 -20.35 38.91
C LEU A 552 -14.65 -20.92 37.50
N LEU A 553 -13.90 -20.27 36.61
CA LEU A 553 -13.69 -20.73 35.24
C LEU A 553 -13.09 -22.13 35.13
N PHE A 554 -12.13 -22.47 35.99
CA PHE A 554 -11.60 -23.83 36.07
C PHE A 554 -12.60 -24.83 36.68
N GLY A 555 -13.71 -24.39 37.27
CA GLY A 555 -14.70 -25.24 37.93
C GLY A 555 -14.13 -25.96 39.15
N SER A 556 -13.07 -25.43 39.77
CA SER A 556 -12.40 -26.05 40.93
C SER A 556 -13.10 -25.66 42.21
N LEU A 557 -14.24 -26.30 42.43
CA LEU A 557 -15.16 -25.95 43.50
C LEU A 557 -14.52 -26.01 44.91
N THR A 558 -13.54 -26.88 45.15
CA THR A 558 -12.77 -26.93 46.40
C THR A 558 -11.89 -25.68 46.60
N GLN A 559 -11.21 -25.23 45.55
CA GLN A 559 -10.45 -23.98 45.59
C GLN A 559 -11.40 -22.79 45.67
N THR A 560 -12.56 -22.87 44.99
CA THR A 560 -13.63 -21.87 45.09
C THR A 560 -14.03 -21.75 46.56
N ARG A 561 -14.31 -22.86 47.27
CA ARG A 561 -14.64 -22.88 48.70
C ARG A 561 -13.58 -22.24 49.59
N SER A 562 -12.29 -22.52 49.36
CA SER A 562 -11.19 -21.93 50.13
C SER A 562 -11.14 -20.41 49.95
N LEU A 563 -11.07 -19.96 48.70
CA LEU A 563 -11.04 -18.54 48.36
C LEU A 563 -12.30 -17.80 48.82
N LEU A 564 -13.46 -18.43 48.72
CA LEU A 564 -14.74 -17.90 49.18
C LEU A 564 -14.81 -17.76 50.71
N ASN A 565 -14.17 -18.66 51.46
CA ASN A 565 -14.02 -18.53 52.91
C ASN A 565 -13.07 -17.37 53.27
N ASP A 566 -11.99 -17.20 52.50
CA ASP A 566 -11.05 -16.10 52.67
C ASP A 566 -11.75 -14.75 52.46
N VAL A 567 -12.58 -14.62 51.42
CA VAL A 567 -13.45 -13.45 51.15
C VAL A 567 -14.39 -13.15 52.33
N LYS A 568 -15.04 -14.18 52.89
CA LYS A 568 -15.98 -14.06 54.02
C LYS A 568 -15.28 -13.68 55.34
N SER A 569 -14.05 -14.12 55.54
CA SER A 569 -13.28 -13.92 56.78
C SER A 569 -12.65 -12.53 56.94
N GLY A 570 -12.68 -11.72 55.87
CA GLY A 570 -12.32 -10.30 55.91
C GLY A 570 -10.85 -10.03 55.61
N SER A 571 -10.58 -9.61 54.37
CA SER A 571 -9.57 -8.59 54.02
C SER A 571 -9.61 -8.23 52.52
N ASP A 572 -10.78 -7.89 51.95
CA ASP A 572 -10.85 -7.03 50.75
C ASP A 572 -12.28 -6.57 50.47
N ASN A 573 -12.64 -5.39 50.95
CA ASN A 573 -13.87 -4.67 50.57
C ASN A 573 -13.72 -3.98 49.17
N GLN A 574 -13.02 -4.60 48.21
CA GLN A 574 -12.61 -3.96 46.94
C GLN A 574 -13.17 -4.63 45.66
N LEU A 575 -14.31 -5.31 45.71
CA LEU A 575 -14.99 -5.76 44.49
C LEU A 575 -16.04 -4.73 44.06
N GLU A 576 -15.93 -4.22 42.83
CA GLU A 576 -16.94 -3.35 42.22
C GLU A 576 -18.26 -4.10 42.05
N GLU A 577 -19.36 -3.36 41.89
CA GLU A 577 -20.68 -3.97 41.81
C GLU A 577 -20.87 -4.79 40.53
N ASP A 578 -20.28 -4.34 39.41
CA ASP A 578 -20.29 -5.03 38.12
C ASP A 578 -19.54 -6.37 38.17
N ASP A 579 -18.48 -6.44 38.98
CA ASP A 579 -17.71 -7.66 39.23
C ASP A 579 -18.51 -8.69 40.01
N LYS A 580 -19.18 -8.24 41.09
CA LYS A 580 -20.05 -9.11 41.89
C LYS A 580 -21.19 -9.68 41.06
N GLN A 581 -21.78 -8.86 40.19
CA GLN A 581 -22.82 -9.30 39.25
C GLN A 581 -22.28 -10.31 38.24
N THR A 582 -21.11 -10.07 37.66
CA THR A 582 -20.46 -10.99 36.71
C THR A 582 -20.16 -12.34 37.36
N LEU A 583 -19.62 -12.34 38.59
CA LEU A 583 -19.35 -13.54 39.36
C LEU A 583 -20.65 -14.29 39.75
N ALA A 584 -21.68 -13.57 40.18
CA ALA A 584 -22.99 -14.15 40.48
C ALA A 584 -23.62 -14.80 39.24
N ARG A 585 -23.48 -14.18 38.06
CA ARG A 585 -23.94 -14.74 36.79
C ARG A 585 -23.20 -16.03 36.43
N LEU A 586 -21.86 -16.04 36.49
CA LEU A 586 -21.05 -17.23 36.19
C LEU A 586 -21.39 -18.40 37.13
N LEU A 587 -21.52 -18.12 38.42
CA LEU A 587 -21.95 -19.09 39.43
C LEU A 587 -23.33 -19.67 39.14
N SER A 588 -24.27 -18.81 38.74
CA SER A 588 -25.64 -19.22 38.39
C SER A 588 -25.66 -20.15 37.18
N VAL A 589 -24.88 -19.83 36.15
CA VAL A 589 -24.71 -20.70 34.97
C VAL A 589 -24.12 -22.04 35.38
N GLN A 590 -23.06 -22.05 36.18
CA GLN A 590 -22.42 -23.30 36.62
C GLN A 590 -23.35 -24.21 37.42
N ILE A 591 -24.09 -23.66 38.39
CA ILE A 591 -25.08 -24.42 39.15
C ILE A 591 -26.12 -25.03 38.22
N LYS A 592 -26.72 -24.23 37.33
CA LYS A 592 -27.74 -24.71 36.39
C LYS A 592 -27.20 -25.79 35.46
N THR A 593 -25.97 -25.64 34.98
CA THR A 593 -25.30 -26.61 34.10
C THR A 593 -25.05 -27.93 34.83
N VAL A 594 -24.62 -27.87 36.08
CA VAL A 594 -24.44 -29.05 36.93
C VAL A 594 -25.77 -29.75 37.21
N GLU A 595 -26.82 -28.99 37.50
CA GLU A 595 -28.15 -29.53 37.79
C GLU A 595 -28.82 -30.18 36.57
N LYS A 596 -28.70 -29.56 35.39
CA LYS A 596 -29.40 -29.99 34.17
C LYS A 596 -28.55 -30.91 33.28
N GLY A 597 -27.24 -30.67 33.24
CA GLY A 597 -26.26 -31.38 32.42
C GLY A 597 -25.58 -32.54 33.14
N ASN A 598 -25.90 -32.76 34.42
CA ASN A 598 -25.27 -33.78 35.28
C ASN A 598 -23.73 -33.65 35.37
N MET A 599 -23.20 -32.43 35.36
CA MET A 599 -21.76 -32.23 35.57
C MET A 599 -21.35 -32.58 37.00
N PHE A 600 -20.11 -33.04 37.21
CA PHE A 600 -19.67 -33.52 38.52
C PHE A 600 -19.67 -32.41 39.59
N MET A 601 -20.47 -32.58 40.64
CA MET A 601 -20.49 -31.72 41.83
C MET A 601 -20.90 -32.53 43.06
N THR A 602 -20.19 -32.37 44.18
CA THR A 602 -20.59 -33.00 45.45
C THR A 602 -21.80 -32.28 46.06
N ALA A 603 -22.64 -33.00 46.80
CA ALA A 603 -23.85 -32.43 47.42
C ALA A 603 -23.52 -31.27 48.39
N GLU A 604 -22.44 -31.41 49.16
CA GLU A 604 -21.92 -30.37 50.07
C GLU A 604 -21.52 -29.09 49.32
N MET A 605 -20.92 -29.25 48.13
CA MET A 605 -20.49 -28.13 47.33
C MET A 605 -21.66 -27.42 46.66
N LYS A 606 -22.66 -28.17 46.19
CA LYS A 606 -23.89 -27.60 45.63
C LYS A 606 -24.57 -26.66 46.62
N ASP A 607 -24.70 -27.09 47.87
CA ASP A 607 -25.26 -26.28 48.94
C ASP A 607 -24.40 -25.02 49.22
N TYR A 608 -23.08 -25.17 49.28
CA TYR A 608 -22.16 -24.04 49.51
C TYR A 608 -22.22 -22.97 48.40
N VAL A 609 -22.26 -23.38 47.13
CA VAL A 609 -22.38 -22.47 45.99
C VAL A 609 -23.73 -21.74 45.98
N GLN A 610 -24.83 -22.45 46.26
CA GLN A 610 -26.17 -21.86 46.35
C GLN A 610 -26.28 -20.83 47.49
N GLN A 611 -25.62 -21.06 48.62
CA GLN A 611 -25.54 -20.09 49.71
C GLN A 611 -24.73 -18.84 49.33
N PHE A 612 -23.68 -19.00 48.52
CA PHE A 612 -22.81 -17.90 48.10
C PHE A 612 -23.37 -17.08 46.93
N GLN A 613 -24.09 -17.71 46.00
CA GLN A 613 -24.86 -17.01 44.97
C GLN A 613 -25.77 -15.96 45.62
N LYS A 614 -26.43 -16.31 46.74
CA LYS A 614 -27.27 -15.40 47.53
C LYS A 614 -26.50 -14.23 48.17
N PHE A 615 -25.20 -14.38 48.41
CA PHE A 615 -24.34 -13.34 49.02
C PHE A 615 -24.02 -12.20 48.05
N PHE A 616 -23.88 -12.48 46.75
CA PHE A 616 -23.58 -11.48 45.72
C PHE A 616 -24.83 -10.88 45.04
N ILE A 617 -26.02 -11.42 45.31
CA ILE A 617 -27.29 -10.88 44.79
C ILE A 617 -27.72 -9.70 45.68
N THR A 618 -27.32 -8.49 45.29
CA THR A 618 -27.66 -7.22 45.94
C THR A 618 -28.87 -6.53 45.29
N SER A 619 -29.15 -6.80 44.01
CA SER A 619 -30.41 -6.41 43.35
C SER A 619 -30.80 -7.40 42.25
N GLN A 620 -32.07 -7.82 42.23
CA GLN A 620 -32.64 -8.82 41.30
C GLN A 620 -32.69 -8.39 39.82
N LYS A 621 -32.20 -7.20 39.45
CA LYS A 621 -32.57 -6.55 38.18
C LYS A 621 -31.88 -7.10 36.92
N TYR A 622 -30.86 -7.97 37.01
CA TYR A 622 -30.04 -8.31 35.83
C TYR A 622 -29.57 -9.77 35.68
N ILE A 623 -30.01 -10.73 36.51
CA ILE A 623 -29.62 -12.16 36.32
C ILE A 623 -30.83 -12.97 35.81
N ASP A 624 -31.40 -12.54 34.69
CA ASP A 624 -32.39 -13.36 33.97
C ASP A 624 -31.65 -14.28 33.00
N LEU A 625 -31.11 -15.36 33.56
CA LEU A 625 -30.50 -16.44 32.77
C LEU A 625 -31.63 -17.32 32.22
N ASP A 626 -31.78 -17.33 30.90
CA ASP A 626 -32.80 -18.13 30.22
C ASP A 626 -32.53 -19.62 30.39
N ASP A 627 -33.25 -20.20 31.35
CA ASP A 627 -33.19 -21.61 31.72
C ASP A 627 -33.45 -22.56 30.55
N SER A 628 -34.25 -22.11 29.58
CA SER A 628 -34.59 -22.87 28.38
C SER A 628 -33.43 -22.88 27.40
N LYS A 629 -32.71 -21.76 27.30
CA LYS A 629 -31.53 -21.62 26.45
C LYS A 629 -30.39 -22.49 26.92
N ILE A 630 -30.06 -22.48 28.22
CA ILE A 630 -29.03 -23.37 28.79
C ILE A 630 -29.36 -24.85 28.49
N GLN A 631 -30.62 -25.26 28.62
CA GLN A 631 -31.04 -26.63 28.31
C GLN A 631 -30.84 -26.97 26.82
N LEU A 632 -31.14 -26.03 25.92
CA LEU A 632 -30.92 -26.22 24.49
C LEU A 632 -29.43 -26.35 24.15
N GLU A 633 -28.56 -25.54 24.77
CA GLU A 633 -27.10 -25.66 24.61
C GLU A 633 -26.61 -27.04 25.10
N ILE A 634 -27.10 -27.53 26.25
CA ILE A 634 -26.78 -28.88 26.76
C ILE A 634 -27.21 -29.98 25.78
N GLU A 635 -28.43 -29.92 25.24
CA GLU A 635 -28.92 -30.90 24.27
C GLU A 635 -28.16 -30.86 22.94
N TYR A 636 -27.64 -29.69 22.57
CA TYR A 636 -26.73 -29.57 21.44
C TYR A 636 -25.38 -30.25 21.72
N LEU A 637 -24.79 -30.01 22.90
CA LEU A 637 -23.51 -30.61 23.30
C LEU A 637 -23.55 -32.13 23.36
N LYS A 638 -24.68 -32.74 23.76
CA LYS A 638 -24.88 -34.20 23.72
C LYS A 638 -24.76 -34.79 22.32
N LYS A 639 -25.05 -34.00 21.28
CA LYS A 639 -24.95 -34.43 19.88
C LYS A 639 -23.54 -34.29 19.32
N LEU A 640 -22.65 -33.55 19.97
CA LEU A 640 -21.25 -33.44 19.58
C LEU A 640 -20.52 -34.72 19.94
N MET A 641 -20.50 -35.68 19.01
CA MET A 641 -19.79 -36.94 19.13
C MET A 641 -18.29 -36.70 19.00
N ILE A 642 -17.53 -37.11 20.02
CA ILE A 642 -16.10 -36.83 20.18
C ILE A 642 -15.25 -38.04 19.82
N LYS A 643 -15.65 -39.24 20.26
CA LYS A 643 -15.08 -40.54 19.86
C LYS A 643 -15.95 -41.69 20.34
N ASP A 644 -16.05 -42.80 19.58
CA ASP A 644 -16.62 -44.08 20.04
C ASP A 644 -17.96 -44.02 20.80
N GLY A 645 -18.85 -43.08 20.43
CA GLY A 645 -20.14 -42.94 21.13
C GLY A 645 -20.16 -41.90 22.26
N VAL A 646 -19.03 -41.31 22.64
CA VAL A 646 -18.88 -40.35 23.75
C VAL A 646 -19.10 -38.92 23.27
N SER A 647 -19.94 -38.16 23.97
CA SER A 647 -20.19 -36.73 23.71
C SER A 647 -19.30 -35.79 24.53
N LEU A 648 -19.22 -34.51 24.15
CA LEU A 648 -18.50 -33.49 24.94
C LEU A 648 -19.07 -33.35 26.36
N LEU A 649 -20.39 -33.44 26.47
CA LEU A 649 -21.06 -33.36 27.76
C LEU A 649 -20.66 -34.54 28.63
N ASP A 650 -20.64 -35.76 28.08
CA ASP A 650 -20.26 -36.96 28.84
C ASP A 650 -18.89 -36.77 29.48
N ILE A 651 -17.90 -36.30 28.73
CA ILE A 651 -16.57 -35.97 29.25
C ILE A 651 -16.62 -34.99 30.43
N CYS A 652 -17.40 -33.91 30.30
CA CYS A 652 -17.55 -32.89 31.34
C CYS A 652 -18.33 -33.40 32.57
N THR A 653 -19.09 -34.49 32.45
CA THR A 653 -19.78 -35.13 33.59
C THR A 653 -18.89 -36.03 34.43
N TYR A 654 -17.72 -36.44 33.90
CA TYR A 654 -16.77 -37.29 34.62
C TYR A 654 -15.74 -36.48 35.42
N SER A 655 -15.11 -37.12 36.42
CA SER A 655 -13.94 -36.53 37.08
C SER A 655 -12.79 -36.38 36.08
N PRO A 656 -11.86 -35.42 36.25
CA PRO A 656 -10.72 -35.24 35.33
C PRO A 656 -9.93 -36.52 35.06
N GLN A 657 -9.81 -37.39 36.08
CA GLN A 657 -9.17 -38.70 35.99
C GLN A 657 -9.91 -39.68 35.06
N LYS A 658 -11.25 -39.74 35.16
CA LYS A 658 -12.09 -40.61 34.30
C LYS A 658 -12.25 -40.01 32.91
N ALA A 659 -12.45 -38.71 32.83
CA ALA A 659 -12.52 -37.95 31.59
C ALA A 659 -11.24 -38.13 30.76
N TYR A 660 -10.06 -38.12 31.39
CA TYR A 660 -8.79 -38.37 30.70
C TYR A 660 -8.79 -39.70 29.93
N SER A 661 -9.27 -40.79 30.55
CA SER A 661 -9.31 -42.11 29.89
C SER A 661 -10.19 -42.12 28.63
N LEU A 662 -11.25 -41.29 28.61
CA LEU A 662 -12.16 -41.13 27.47
C LEU A 662 -11.58 -40.21 26.38
N MET A 663 -10.54 -39.44 26.70
CA MET A 663 -9.97 -38.41 25.82
C MET A 663 -8.58 -38.74 25.26
N LYS A 664 -8.05 -39.93 25.53
CA LYS A 664 -6.67 -40.32 25.18
C LYS A 664 -6.30 -40.11 23.70
N GLU A 665 -7.26 -40.22 22.80
CA GLU A 665 -7.08 -40.10 21.34
C GLU A 665 -7.86 -38.91 20.74
N PHE A 666 -8.32 -37.98 21.59
CA PHE A 666 -9.25 -36.94 21.17
C PHE A 666 -8.54 -35.66 20.71
N ASN A 667 -8.98 -35.11 19.57
CA ASN A 667 -8.49 -33.84 19.05
C ASN A 667 -9.38 -32.67 19.49
N PHE A 668 -8.97 -32.02 20.58
CA PHE A 668 -9.64 -30.85 21.16
C PHE A 668 -9.71 -29.64 20.21
N ARG A 669 -8.83 -29.55 19.20
CA ARG A 669 -8.77 -28.44 18.24
C ARG A 669 -10.11 -28.22 17.56
N THR A 670 -10.69 -29.27 17.01
CA THR A 670 -11.86 -29.17 16.14
C THR A 670 -13.09 -28.63 16.87
N ILE A 671 -13.21 -28.92 18.17
CA ILE A 671 -14.34 -28.46 18.98
C ILE A 671 -14.13 -27.04 19.47
N ILE A 672 -12.94 -26.73 19.98
CA ILE A 672 -12.66 -25.43 20.60
C ILE A 672 -12.64 -24.31 19.54
N TYR A 673 -12.18 -24.60 18.32
CA TYR A 673 -12.21 -23.64 17.21
C TYR A 673 -13.48 -23.70 16.36
N SER A 674 -14.46 -24.53 16.74
CA SER A 674 -15.72 -24.57 16.02
C SER A 674 -16.50 -23.27 16.29
N ASN A 675 -16.79 -22.51 15.23
CA ASN A 675 -17.69 -21.35 15.31
C ASN A 675 -19.05 -21.73 15.93
N ASP A 676 -19.49 -22.98 15.71
CA ASP A 676 -20.72 -23.49 16.30
C ASP A 676 -20.63 -23.63 17.83
N PHE A 677 -19.46 -23.98 18.38
CA PHE A 677 -19.28 -24.15 19.83
C PHE A 677 -19.38 -22.80 20.56
N ASP A 678 -18.68 -21.77 20.09
CA ASP A 678 -18.75 -20.44 20.71
C ASP A 678 -20.09 -19.72 20.42
N TYR A 679 -20.74 -19.97 19.27
CA TYR A 679 -22.03 -19.35 18.94
C TYR A 679 -23.24 -20.05 19.57
N LYS A 680 -23.32 -21.38 19.46
CA LYS A 680 -24.45 -22.18 19.95
C LYS A 680 -24.32 -22.58 21.42
N CYS A 681 -23.13 -22.50 22.02
CA CYS A 681 -22.90 -22.80 23.44
C CYS A 681 -22.28 -21.61 24.18
N LYS A 682 -22.74 -20.39 23.87
CA LYS A 682 -22.14 -19.16 24.38
C LYS A 682 -22.21 -19.05 25.90
N GLU A 683 -23.26 -19.57 26.53
CA GLU A 683 -23.43 -19.49 27.98
C GLU A 683 -22.55 -20.52 28.70
N LEU A 684 -22.25 -21.66 28.05
CA LEU A 684 -21.51 -22.78 28.64
C LEU A 684 -20.03 -22.85 28.26
N SER A 685 -19.59 -22.14 27.22
CA SER A 685 -18.27 -22.23 26.60
C SER A 685 -17.12 -22.21 27.62
N ASP A 686 -17.17 -21.25 28.54
CA ASP A 686 -16.13 -21.02 29.54
C ASP A 686 -15.98 -22.17 30.55
N THR A 687 -17.10 -22.70 31.04
CA THR A 687 -17.08 -23.82 32.00
C THR A 687 -16.52 -25.08 31.34
N ILE A 688 -16.90 -25.35 30.09
CA ILE A 688 -16.42 -26.50 29.32
C ILE A 688 -14.92 -26.38 29.01
N LYS A 689 -14.46 -25.19 28.60
CA LYS A 689 -13.04 -24.88 28.37
C LYS A 689 -12.20 -25.15 29.63
N GLY A 690 -12.69 -24.78 30.81
CA GLY A 690 -12.04 -25.09 32.09
C GLY A 690 -11.91 -26.59 32.39
N TYR A 691 -12.96 -27.38 32.11
CA TYR A 691 -12.91 -28.85 32.26
C TYR A 691 -11.94 -29.50 31.28
N ILE A 692 -11.88 -29.02 30.03
CA ILE A 692 -10.90 -29.45 29.04
C ILE A 692 -9.48 -29.20 29.54
N VAL A 693 -9.18 -27.99 30.02
CA VAL A 693 -7.86 -27.64 30.56
C VAL A 693 -7.48 -28.54 31.75
N LYS A 694 -8.40 -28.78 32.70
CA LYS A 694 -8.15 -29.71 33.82
C LYS A 694 -7.76 -31.11 33.35
N CYS A 695 -8.38 -31.58 32.28
CA CYS A 695 -8.06 -32.90 31.77
C CYS A 695 -6.71 -32.94 31.07
N PHE A 696 -6.31 -31.86 30.38
CA PHE A 696 -4.94 -31.69 29.87
C PHE A 696 -3.91 -31.65 30.99
N ILE A 697 -4.18 -30.93 32.08
CA ILE A 697 -3.31 -30.92 33.26
C ILE A 697 -3.19 -32.34 33.82
N ASN A 698 -4.32 -33.00 34.08
CA ASN A 698 -4.30 -34.36 34.62
C ASN A 698 -3.57 -35.35 33.69
N LYS A 699 -3.69 -35.20 32.36
CA LYS A 699 -2.89 -35.97 31.38
C LYS A 699 -1.40 -35.82 31.67
N ILE A 700 -0.90 -34.59 31.78
CA ILE A 700 0.52 -34.30 32.05
C ILE A 700 1.00 -34.95 33.34
N PHE A 701 0.22 -34.88 34.42
CA PHE A 701 0.57 -35.53 35.71
C PHE A 701 0.65 -37.06 35.59
N VAL A 702 -0.35 -37.67 34.95
CA VAL A 702 -0.41 -39.12 34.75
C VAL A 702 0.74 -39.62 33.88
N ASP A 703 1.05 -38.91 32.80
CA ASP A 703 2.08 -39.32 31.83
C ASP A 703 3.51 -39.33 32.45
N ILE A 704 3.72 -38.63 33.58
CA ILE A 704 5.00 -38.59 34.32
C ILE A 704 4.99 -39.51 35.55
N GLY A 705 3.85 -40.14 35.85
CA GLY A 705 3.70 -41.00 37.03
C GLY A 705 3.58 -40.23 38.35
N LEU A 706 3.25 -38.94 38.30
CA LEU A 706 2.92 -38.16 39.49
C LEU A 706 1.44 -38.35 39.83
N LYS A 707 1.13 -38.45 41.13
CA LYS A 707 -0.27 -38.39 41.59
C LYS A 707 -0.71 -36.93 41.59
N TYR A 708 -1.86 -36.68 40.94
CA TYR A 708 -2.56 -35.40 40.90
C TYR A 708 -2.88 -34.88 42.30
#